data_AF-A0A2E0ZJ22-F1
#
_entry.id   AF-A0A2E0ZJ22-F1
#
_cell.length_a   1.000
_cell.length_b   1.000
_cell.length_c   1.000
_cell.angle_alpha   90.00
_cell.angle_beta   90.00
_cell.angle_gamma   90.00
#
_symmetry.space_group_name_H-M   'P 1'
#
loop_
_entity.id
_entity.type
_entity.pdbx_description
1 polymer ?
#
loop_
_entity_poly.entity_id
_entity_poly.type
_entity_poly.pdbx_seq_one_letter_code
_entity_poly.pdbx_strand_id
1 'polypeptide(L)'
;MKETNPIKTRSINLLLLLGLAGIIILLILLATSGSKQAVNAAPLGAQSADGIWQDVFEASLRVAGDRVIVPTAYRTISLDWDALNATLAQAPASSHSSEIILSLPLPDGEYGRFQIYKTAVMHPELAAKFPEIQTFAGVGIDDPTAYVRLDTTPKGFHAMILSGNGRVFIDPYTDDNISLYQSYFASDFIPNLPDDFAPDVVVEDPANLIHPEGPPGIEGVFTSGGQLRTYRLAVAATGEYTQFHGGTVPLALAEIVTAINRVAGIYEREVAITFQLIPNNDLIVYTNGATDPYTNSNGSVMLGQNQSNLNSVIGAANYDVGHVFSTGGGGIAGLGVVCGGSKAQGVTGLGSPIGDPFYVDYVSHEMGHQFAGNHTFNGNAGSCGGFNRNGSTAYEPGSGTTIMAYAGICSPQNVQNNSDDYFHGISFDEIVSFTTAGAGSSCAAVSNTGNTPPTADAGASYSIPLNTPFTLTGSGTDVDGTASLTYNWEEFDLGPTGSPLSPSGNAPIFRSFGPTTSPSRTFPQISDIINNTQTLGELLPSYARTMNFRFTVRDNQVPAGGVASDETTVTAVAGTGPFLVTAPNTAVIWASNNTQTVTWNVANTNLAPISCANVNITLSSDGGFTYNTVLATNTPNDGSADIVVPNFGTNSARVRVACADNIFFDISNVNFTIQPGGGPTVTPSNTPIPPTATNTPTATASPTPGPGGETLEFNPVADAFVMANRPTGNLGGASTMRLDASPETNSYLRFDVQGLTGPVSNATLRLYVQSSSSLGYDVHQVADNSWGELAINFSNAPVLGSIIDSSGTTSANNYVDVDVTSFVSSNGLVSFGVSTTDAGLILLASRESSNPPQLIVETAGSGGPTATPTATASPTPVGPTPTVTNTPTATATVTASPTPGPGGSTFTFTSSDDAIVLSNRPTSSYGAATILSTDDAPDIRSYLKFNVAGLDGSVASATLRVFVTTAAAPFEVAEVADNGWSQGSITYNTAPATGAAINDSGAINSGWVEIDVTSAISGDGTFSLALLANGTGRNLFDSAETGNGPELVVVTAP
;
A
#
# COMPACT_ATOMS: atom_id res chain seq x y z
N MET A 1 61.41 -23.31 -5.61
CA MET A 1 60.21 -24.02 -6.12
C MET A 1 59.16 -22.97 -6.45
N LYS A 2 58.53 -23.05 -7.63
CA LYS A 2 57.32 -22.34 -8.11
C LYS A 2 57.03 -20.97 -7.46
N GLU A 3 57.43 -19.86 -8.07
CA GLU A 3 56.71 -19.17 -9.17
C GLU A 3 55.25 -18.80 -8.86
N THR A 4 55.02 -17.49 -8.82
CA THR A 4 53.71 -16.84 -8.76
C THR A 4 53.61 -15.89 -9.96
N ASN A 5 52.56 -16.02 -10.79
CA ASN A 5 52.14 -14.96 -11.72
C ASN A 5 50.65 -15.10 -12.07
N PRO A 6 49.98 -14.02 -12.54
CA PRO A 6 48.53 -13.87 -12.38
C PRO A 6 47.73 -13.99 -13.69
N ILE A 7 46.53 -14.60 -13.61
CA ILE A 7 45.44 -14.37 -14.58
C ILE A 7 44.10 -14.37 -13.82
N LYS A 8 43.52 -13.19 -13.56
CA LYS A 8 42.18 -13.05 -12.96
C LYS A 8 41.44 -11.87 -13.61
N THR A 9 41.15 -11.99 -14.92
CA THR A 9 40.55 -10.88 -15.69
C THR A 9 39.69 -11.29 -16.91
N ARG A 10 39.16 -12.53 -16.98
CA ARG A 10 38.32 -12.97 -18.13
C ARG A 10 37.09 -13.84 -17.80
N SER A 11 36.58 -13.81 -16.57
CA SER A 11 35.38 -14.58 -16.18
C SER A 11 34.27 -13.76 -15.49
N ILE A 12 34.41 -12.43 -15.43
CA ILE A 12 33.45 -11.55 -14.73
C ILE A 12 32.39 -10.96 -15.69
N ASN A 13 32.70 -10.85 -16.99
CA ASN A 13 31.83 -10.17 -17.97
C ASN A 13 30.70 -11.03 -18.56
N LEU A 14 30.34 -12.16 -17.93
CA LEU A 14 29.17 -12.97 -18.33
C LEU A 14 28.09 -13.07 -17.23
N LEU A 15 28.39 -12.67 -15.98
CA LEU A 15 27.38 -12.56 -14.92
C LEU A 15 26.77 -11.15 -14.81
N LEU A 16 27.48 -10.10 -15.26
CA LEU A 16 26.99 -8.72 -15.13
C LEU A 16 25.87 -8.31 -16.12
N LEU A 17 25.61 -9.09 -17.18
CA LEU A 17 24.52 -8.79 -18.13
C LEU A 17 23.16 -9.39 -17.74
N LEU A 18 23.09 -10.23 -16.70
CA LEU A 18 21.86 -10.87 -16.25
C LEU A 18 21.27 -10.24 -14.98
N GLY A 19 21.99 -9.30 -14.34
CA GLY A 19 21.62 -8.74 -13.04
C GLY A 19 20.79 -7.44 -13.06
N LEU A 20 20.69 -6.73 -14.19
CA LEU A 20 19.96 -5.43 -14.26
C LEU A 20 18.50 -5.55 -14.76
N ALA A 21 18.12 -6.65 -15.41
CA ALA A 21 16.78 -6.79 -15.98
C ALA A 21 15.71 -7.26 -14.98
N GLY A 22 16.11 -7.97 -13.91
CA GLY A 22 15.17 -8.56 -12.95
C GLY A 22 14.62 -7.61 -11.87
N ILE A 23 15.10 -6.37 -11.80
CA ILE A 23 14.75 -5.41 -10.74
C ILE A 23 13.56 -4.50 -11.13
N ILE A 24 13.36 -4.24 -12.43
CA ILE A 24 12.30 -3.34 -12.92
C ILE A 24 10.94 -4.04 -13.01
N ILE A 25 10.89 -5.37 -13.14
CA ILE A 25 9.64 -6.11 -13.42
C ILE A 25 8.89 -6.57 -12.17
N LEU A 26 9.48 -6.39 -10.97
CA LEU A 26 8.81 -6.72 -9.70
C LEU A 26 7.62 -5.79 -9.37
N LEU A 27 7.49 -4.69 -10.11
CA LEU A 27 6.68 -3.54 -9.69
C LEU A 27 5.36 -3.37 -10.45
N ILE A 28 5.25 -3.92 -11.66
CA ILE A 28 3.99 -3.89 -12.44
C ILE A 28 2.99 -4.98 -11.94
N LEU A 29 3.28 -5.64 -10.81
CA LEU A 29 2.53 -6.79 -10.27
C LEU A 29 1.25 -6.46 -9.49
N LEU A 30 1.10 -5.26 -8.93
CA LEU A 30 0.08 -4.96 -7.90
C LEU A 30 -1.29 -4.47 -8.42
N ALA A 31 -1.42 -4.19 -9.71
CA ALA A 31 -2.66 -3.72 -10.30
C ALA A 31 -3.49 -4.87 -10.92
N THR A 32 -4.68 -5.13 -10.35
CA THR A 32 -5.79 -5.95 -10.89
C THR A 32 -5.77 -7.47 -10.66
N SER A 33 -6.04 -7.88 -9.42
CA SER A 33 -6.88 -9.05 -9.14
C SER A 33 -8.29 -8.58 -8.76
N GLY A 34 -9.32 -9.07 -9.46
CA GLY A 34 -10.72 -8.67 -9.26
C GLY A 34 -11.03 -7.25 -9.70
N SER A 35 -12.22 -7.04 -10.28
CA SER A 35 -12.73 -5.69 -10.53
C SER A 35 -13.25 -5.06 -9.24
N LYS A 36 -12.35 -4.60 -8.35
CA LYS A 36 -12.70 -3.53 -7.42
C LYS A 36 -13.20 -2.36 -8.27
N GLN A 37 -14.38 -1.83 -7.97
CA GLN A 37 -14.84 -0.63 -8.65
C GLN A 37 -13.85 0.49 -8.37
N ALA A 38 -13.69 1.42 -9.32
CA ALA A 38 -12.88 2.61 -9.08
C ALA A 38 -13.41 3.30 -7.83
N VAL A 39 -12.58 3.38 -6.80
CA VAL A 39 -12.93 3.95 -5.49
C VAL A 39 -13.35 5.40 -5.71
N ASN A 40 -14.66 5.66 -5.67
CA ASN A 40 -15.16 6.99 -5.46
C ASN A 40 -14.84 7.35 -4.02
N ALA A 41 -13.66 7.93 -3.78
CA ALA A 41 -13.28 8.43 -2.47
C ALA A 41 -14.41 9.30 -1.94
N ALA A 42 -14.98 8.92 -0.80
CA ALA A 42 -16.04 9.68 -0.17
C ALA A 42 -15.51 11.10 0.12
N PRO A 43 -16.33 12.16 -0.03
CA PRO A 43 -15.86 13.53 0.17
C PRO A 43 -15.26 13.72 1.56
N LEU A 44 -14.19 14.52 1.66
CA LEU A 44 -13.54 14.90 2.92
C LEU A 44 -14.56 15.24 4.02
N GLY A 45 -14.47 14.57 5.17
CA GLY A 45 -15.48 14.64 6.23
C GLY A 45 -16.63 13.64 6.09
N ALA A 46 -16.45 12.56 5.33
CA ALA A 46 -17.43 11.47 5.21
C ALA A 46 -17.68 10.81 6.57
N GLN A 47 -18.93 10.83 6.98
CA GLN A 47 -19.45 10.10 8.14
C GLN A 47 -20.07 8.78 7.66
N SER A 48 -19.99 7.72 8.46
CA SER A 48 -20.74 6.49 8.18
C SER A 48 -22.25 6.76 8.18
N ALA A 49 -23.02 5.92 7.46
CA ALA A 49 -24.46 6.13 7.30
C ALA A 49 -25.27 6.00 8.61
N ASP A 50 -24.71 5.32 9.62
CA ASP A 50 -25.23 5.19 10.99
C ASP A 50 -24.75 6.31 11.93
N GLY A 51 -23.83 7.17 11.47
CA GLY A 51 -23.28 8.29 12.23
C GLY A 51 -22.14 7.95 13.20
N ILE A 52 -21.78 6.67 13.35
CA ILE A 52 -20.85 6.17 14.38
C ILE A 52 -19.40 6.56 14.09
N TRP A 53 -19.02 6.63 12.81
CA TRP A 53 -17.64 6.84 12.37
C TRP A 53 -17.52 8.11 11.55
N GLN A 54 -16.42 8.85 11.73
CA GLN A 54 -16.10 10.04 10.95
C GLN A 54 -14.62 10.04 10.54
N ASP A 55 -14.35 10.23 9.25
CA ASP A 55 -12.97 10.39 8.77
C ASP A 55 -12.28 11.61 9.40
N VAL A 56 -11.05 11.42 9.88
CA VAL A 56 -10.20 12.47 10.45
C VAL A 56 -8.90 12.57 9.68
N PHE A 57 -8.33 13.78 9.59
CA PHE A 57 -7.06 13.97 8.92
C PHE A 57 -5.91 13.76 9.90
N GLU A 58 -4.96 12.86 9.61
CA GLU A 58 -3.90 12.49 10.56
C GLU A 58 -3.11 13.71 11.08
N ALA A 59 -2.78 14.66 10.20
CA ALA A 59 -2.06 15.89 10.59
C ALA A 59 -2.89 16.88 11.44
N SER A 60 -4.20 16.68 11.55
CA SER A 60 -5.04 17.42 12.49
C SER A 60 -5.04 16.82 13.91
N LEU A 61 -4.53 15.59 14.07
CA LEU A 61 -4.53 14.87 15.33
C LEU A 61 -3.42 15.41 16.25
N ARG A 62 -3.82 15.93 17.42
CA ARG A 62 -2.91 16.25 18.53
C ARG A 62 -3.15 15.23 19.64
N VAL A 63 -2.34 14.18 19.65
CA VAL A 63 -2.50 13.04 20.57
C VAL A 63 -1.36 12.98 21.58
N ALA A 64 -1.69 12.57 22.80
CA ALA A 64 -0.73 11.93 23.70
C ALA A 64 -0.69 10.41 23.39
N GLY A 65 0.12 9.65 24.14
CA GLY A 65 0.23 8.20 23.98
C GLY A 65 1.23 7.76 22.90
N ASP A 66 1.58 6.47 22.96
CA ASP A 66 2.48 5.83 22.01
C ASP A 66 1.67 5.13 20.90
N ARG A 67 2.13 5.29 19.65
CA ARG A 67 1.60 4.51 18.51
C ARG A 67 2.24 3.13 18.50
N VAL A 68 1.57 2.17 19.13
CA VAL A 68 2.08 0.80 19.29
C VAL A 68 1.79 -0.13 18.10
N ILE A 69 0.83 0.24 17.23
CA ILE A 69 0.55 -0.40 15.94
C ILE A 69 0.76 0.66 14.85
N VAL A 70 1.72 0.45 13.94
CA VAL A 70 2.04 1.38 12.84
C VAL A 70 2.09 0.63 11.50
N PRO A 71 0.95 0.50 10.79
CA PRO A 71 0.91 -0.09 9.46
C PRO A 71 1.61 0.82 8.42
N THR A 72 2.04 0.26 7.30
CA THR A 72 2.57 1.01 6.17
C THR A 72 1.49 1.87 5.52
N ALA A 73 0.26 1.37 5.40
CA ALA A 73 -0.93 2.10 4.95
C ALA A 73 -2.13 1.84 5.86
N TYR A 74 -2.90 2.88 6.15
CA TYR A 74 -4.07 2.85 7.02
C TYR A 74 -4.94 4.10 6.78
N ARG A 75 -6.20 4.00 7.18
CA ARG A 75 -7.18 5.10 7.24
C ARG A 75 -7.37 5.52 8.69
N THR A 76 -7.44 6.82 8.97
CA THR A 76 -7.67 7.36 10.34
C THR A 76 -9.11 7.84 10.52
N ILE A 77 -9.78 7.38 11.57
CA ILE A 77 -11.21 7.59 11.82
C ILE A 77 -11.44 7.94 13.30
N SER A 78 -12.42 8.80 13.62
CA SER A 78 -12.92 9.01 14.98
C SER A 78 -14.23 8.24 15.23
N LEU A 79 -14.47 7.90 16.50
CA LEU A 79 -15.60 7.08 16.95
C LEU A 79 -16.55 7.86 17.88
N ASP A 80 -17.85 7.87 17.55
CA ASP A 80 -18.92 8.22 18.48
C ASP A 80 -19.29 7.01 19.36
N TRP A 81 -18.79 7.03 20.60
CA TRP A 81 -19.07 5.99 21.59
C TRP A 81 -20.53 5.89 22.03
N ASP A 82 -21.26 7.00 22.09
CA ASP A 82 -22.66 6.97 22.53
C ASP A 82 -23.53 6.33 21.44
N ALA A 83 -23.27 6.65 20.17
CA ALA A 83 -23.90 6.02 19.02
C ALA A 83 -23.55 4.52 18.89
N LEU A 84 -22.27 4.16 19.05
CA LEU A 84 -21.84 2.76 19.03
C LEU A 84 -22.49 1.96 20.17
N ASN A 85 -22.43 2.46 21.41
CA ASN A 85 -23.00 1.77 22.56
C ASN A 85 -24.52 1.63 22.47
N ALA A 86 -25.23 2.66 21.99
CA ALA A 86 -26.68 2.59 21.74
C ALA A 86 -27.06 1.55 20.68
N THR A 87 -26.18 1.32 19.69
CA THR A 87 -26.37 0.31 18.64
C THR A 87 -26.07 -1.09 19.16
N LEU A 88 -24.89 -1.30 19.76
CA LEU A 88 -24.46 -2.60 20.30
C LEU A 88 -25.33 -3.09 21.47
N ALA A 89 -25.92 -2.20 22.27
CA ALA A 89 -26.86 -2.56 23.34
C ALA A 89 -28.14 -3.26 22.83
N GLN A 90 -28.46 -3.14 21.54
CA GLN A 90 -29.61 -3.80 20.92
C GLN A 90 -29.27 -5.15 20.27
N ALA A 91 -27.99 -5.51 20.18
CA ALA A 91 -27.54 -6.75 19.54
C ALA A 91 -28.02 -8.00 20.32
N PRO A 92 -28.78 -8.92 19.71
CA PRO A 92 -29.25 -10.12 20.38
C PRO A 92 -28.12 -11.16 20.51
N ALA A 93 -28.30 -12.14 21.39
CA ALA A 93 -27.34 -13.23 21.62
C ALA A 93 -27.35 -14.35 20.55
N SER A 94 -27.96 -14.12 19.37
CA SER A 94 -28.04 -15.09 18.28
C SER A 94 -28.01 -14.39 16.92
N SER A 95 -27.17 -14.91 16.01
CA SER A 95 -27.04 -14.43 14.64
C SER A 95 -28.37 -14.42 13.90
N HIS A 96 -29.11 -15.53 14.00
CA HIS A 96 -30.38 -15.79 13.32
C HIS A 96 -31.53 -14.85 13.72
N SER A 97 -31.35 -14.05 14.78
CA SER A 97 -32.38 -13.11 15.25
C SER A 97 -31.93 -11.65 15.27
N SER A 98 -30.76 -11.32 14.71
CA SER A 98 -30.31 -9.92 14.65
C SER A 98 -30.88 -9.17 13.46
N GLU A 99 -31.40 -7.97 13.71
CA GLU A 99 -31.70 -6.95 12.70
C GLU A 99 -30.74 -5.74 12.84
N ILE A 100 -29.72 -5.86 13.70
CA ILE A 100 -28.79 -4.76 14.02
C ILE A 100 -27.68 -4.71 12.97
N ILE A 101 -27.64 -3.60 12.24
CA ILE A 101 -26.62 -3.32 11.23
C ILE A 101 -25.63 -2.32 11.82
N LEU A 102 -24.33 -2.61 11.69
CA LEU A 102 -23.22 -1.71 12.01
C LEU A 102 -22.39 -1.50 10.75
N SER A 103 -22.07 -0.25 10.43
CA SER A 103 -21.05 0.09 9.45
C SER A 103 -19.68 0.03 10.10
N LEU A 104 -18.70 -0.54 9.41
CA LEU A 104 -17.30 -0.55 9.82
C LEU A 104 -16.44 0.12 8.74
N PRO A 105 -15.54 1.05 9.09
CA PRO A 105 -14.64 1.66 8.12
C PRO A 105 -13.71 0.60 7.52
N LEU A 106 -13.57 0.62 6.20
CA LEU A 106 -12.58 -0.17 5.47
C LEU A 106 -11.36 0.70 5.09
N PRO A 107 -10.17 0.12 4.87
CA PRO A 107 -8.95 0.89 4.62
C PRO A 107 -8.95 1.60 3.26
N ASP A 108 -9.77 1.15 2.31
CA ASP A 108 -9.96 1.75 0.99
C ASP A 108 -10.89 3.00 0.97
N GLY A 109 -11.42 3.39 2.13
CA GLY A 109 -12.30 4.56 2.27
C GLY A 109 -13.80 4.21 2.26
N GLU A 110 -14.18 2.97 1.92
CA GLU A 110 -15.57 2.53 1.98
C GLU A 110 -16.01 2.15 3.41
N TYR A 111 -17.28 1.81 3.59
CA TYR A 111 -17.84 1.32 4.85
C TYR A 111 -18.57 0.01 4.60
N GLY A 112 -18.05 -1.10 5.13
CA GLY A 112 -18.72 -2.40 5.05
C GLY A 112 -19.84 -2.50 6.07
N ARG A 113 -21.04 -2.96 5.67
CA ARG A 113 -22.17 -3.14 6.60
C ARG A 113 -22.24 -4.59 7.08
N PHE A 114 -22.36 -4.76 8.39
CA PHE A 114 -22.39 -6.06 9.05
C PHE A 114 -23.64 -6.22 9.91
N GLN A 115 -24.25 -7.40 9.86
CA GLN A 115 -25.34 -7.80 10.75
C GLN A 115 -24.75 -8.35 12.06
N ILE A 116 -24.80 -7.56 13.14
CA ILE A 116 -24.07 -7.82 14.40
C ILE A 116 -24.93 -8.56 15.42
N TYR A 117 -24.36 -9.56 16.09
CA TYR A 117 -24.93 -10.26 17.24
C TYR A 117 -23.91 -10.38 18.38
N LYS A 118 -24.40 -10.48 19.61
CA LYS A 118 -23.55 -10.57 20.81
C LYS A 118 -22.99 -11.98 20.98
N THR A 119 -21.70 -12.08 21.29
CA THR A 119 -21.00 -13.34 21.60
C THR A 119 -20.62 -13.39 23.09
N ALA A 120 -20.12 -14.53 23.56
CA ALA A 120 -19.85 -14.78 24.98
C ALA A 120 -18.47 -15.39 25.22
N VAL A 121 -17.41 -14.63 24.90
CA VAL A 121 -16.02 -15.00 25.22
C VAL A 121 -15.78 -15.13 26.72
N MET A 122 -16.48 -14.36 27.56
CA MET A 122 -16.47 -14.56 29.01
C MET A 122 -17.67 -15.37 29.49
N HIS A 123 -17.46 -16.30 30.43
CA HIS A 123 -18.55 -16.92 31.18
C HIS A 123 -19.40 -15.84 31.90
N PRO A 124 -20.73 -15.97 32.02
CA PRO A 124 -21.61 -14.93 32.55
C PRO A 124 -21.21 -14.38 33.93
N GLU A 125 -20.65 -15.20 34.82
CA GLU A 125 -20.16 -14.75 36.14
C GLU A 125 -18.90 -13.87 36.05
N LEU A 126 -18.03 -14.11 35.06
CA LEU A 126 -16.86 -13.26 34.80
C LEU A 126 -17.30 -11.95 34.15
N ALA A 127 -18.19 -12.03 33.15
CA ALA A 127 -18.78 -10.85 32.51
C ALA A 127 -19.56 -9.96 33.50
N ALA A 128 -20.15 -10.53 34.55
CA ALA A 128 -20.81 -9.77 35.62
C ALA A 128 -19.83 -9.01 36.54
N LYS A 129 -18.54 -9.40 36.59
CA LYS A 129 -17.48 -8.67 37.30
C LYS A 129 -16.89 -7.53 36.45
N PHE A 130 -16.84 -7.71 35.13
CA PHE A 130 -16.26 -6.78 34.15
C PHE A 130 -17.27 -6.45 33.02
N PRO A 131 -18.43 -5.85 33.34
CA PRO A 131 -19.50 -5.57 32.36
C PRO A 131 -19.10 -4.59 31.24
N GLU A 132 -17.99 -3.86 31.42
CA GLU A 132 -17.36 -2.96 30.48
C GLU A 132 -16.54 -3.67 29.38
N ILE A 133 -16.37 -4.99 29.47
CA ILE A 133 -15.76 -5.83 28.42
C ILE A 133 -16.88 -6.62 27.72
N GLN A 134 -17.12 -6.36 26.44
CA GLN A 134 -18.18 -7.02 25.66
C GLN A 134 -17.68 -7.46 24.29
N THR A 135 -18.09 -8.65 23.85
CA THR A 135 -17.70 -9.23 22.56
C THR A 135 -18.91 -9.46 21.67
N PHE A 136 -18.72 -9.28 20.36
CA PHE A 136 -19.74 -9.43 19.34
C PHE A 136 -19.11 -10.07 18.09
N ALA A 137 -19.98 -10.52 17.19
CA ALA A 137 -19.59 -10.99 15.87
C ALA A 137 -20.65 -10.58 14.83
N GLY A 138 -20.36 -10.71 13.55
CA GLY A 138 -21.35 -10.42 12.51
C GLY A 138 -20.95 -10.88 11.12
N VAL A 139 -21.94 -10.89 10.23
CA VAL A 139 -21.79 -11.26 8.81
C VAL A 139 -21.91 -10.06 7.91
N GLY A 140 -21.11 -10.02 6.85
CA GLY A 140 -21.16 -8.97 5.83
C GLY A 140 -22.45 -9.02 5.03
N ILE A 141 -23.04 -7.84 4.82
CA ILE A 141 -24.22 -7.64 3.97
C ILE A 141 -23.79 -7.28 2.54
N ASP A 142 -22.71 -6.52 2.42
CA ASP A 142 -22.14 -6.07 1.14
C ASP A 142 -21.13 -7.08 0.56
N ASP A 143 -20.41 -7.79 1.44
CA ASP A 143 -19.56 -8.93 1.10
C ASP A 143 -20.05 -10.18 1.86
N PRO A 144 -20.74 -11.13 1.18
CA PRO A 144 -21.23 -12.35 1.82
C PRO A 144 -20.13 -13.29 2.33
N THR A 145 -18.87 -13.10 1.94
CA THR A 145 -17.73 -13.88 2.47
C THR A 145 -17.17 -13.30 3.77
N ALA A 146 -17.60 -12.11 4.17
CA ALA A 146 -17.01 -11.38 5.28
C ALA A 146 -17.62 -11.79 6.63
N TYR A 147 -16.76 -12.25 7.55
CA TYR A 147 -17.08 -12.50 8.95
C TYR A 147 -16.29 -11.52 9.84
N VAL A 148 -16.94 -10.87 10.80
CA VAL A 148 -16.28 -9.95 11.75
C VAL A 148 -16.36 -10.46 13.18
N ARG A 149 -15.25 -10.34 13.91
CA ARG A 149 -15.22 -10.35 15.39
C ARG A 149 -14.91 -8.94 15.85
N LEU A 150 -15.65 -8.45 16.85
CA LEU A 150 -15.39 -7.14 17.45
C LEU A 150 -15.60 -7.16 18.96
N ASP A 151 -14.95 -6.24 19.66
CA ASP A 151 -15.09 -6.06 21.10
C ASP A 151 -15.04 -4.58 21.49
N THR A 152 -15.70 -4.28 22.62
CA THR A 152 -15.57 -3.02 23.33
C THR A 152 -15.04 -3.31 24.73
N THR A 153 -13.97 -2.60 25.12
CA THR A 153 -13.25 -2.82 26.37
C THR A 153 -12.80 -1.48 26.96
N PRO A 154 -12.25 -1.44 28.20
CA PRO A 154 -11.57 -0.25 28.73
C PRO A 154 -10.42 0.30 27.88
N LYS A 155 -9.89 -0.49 26.93
CA LYS A 155 -8.84 -0.08 25.98
C LYS A 155 -9.38 0.40 24.63
N GLY A 156 -10.70 0.38 24.47
CA GLY A 156 -11.38 0.88 23.28
C GLY A 156 -12.13 -0.21 22.52
N PHE A 157 -12.51 0.15 21.29
CA PHE A 157 -13.10 -0.75 20.30
C PHE A 157 -12.01 -1.46 19.50
N HIS A 158 -12.20 -2.75 19.21
CA HIS A 158 -11.35 -3.49 18.29
C HIS A 158 -12.21 -4.30 17.33
N ALA A 159 -11.79 -4.45 16.07
CA ALA A 159 -12.42 -5.37 15.14
C ALA A 159 -11.41 -6.07 14.22
N MET A 160 -11.71 -7.33 13.89
CA MET A 160 -11.04 -8.12 12.87
C MET A 160 -12.09 -8.61 11.87
N ILE A 161 -11.97 -8.18 10.62
CA ILE A 161 -12.79 -8.59 9.49
C ILE A 161 -12.00 -9.61 8.67
N LEU A 162 -12.61 -10.79 8.48
CA LEU A 162 -12.10 -11.92 7.74
C LEU A 162 -12.94 -12.07 6.47
N SER A 163 -12.36 -11.91 5.27
CA SER A 163 -13.12 -11.98 4.00
C SER A 163 -12.33 -12.64 2.87
N GLY A 164 -13.02 -13.07 1.82
CA GLY A 164 -12.39 -13.50 0.55
C GLY A 164 -11.71 -12.38 -0.23
N ASN A 165 -11.83 -11.12 0.24
CA ASN A 165 -11.15 -9.93 -0.27
C ASN A 165 -9.93 -9.51 0.60
N GLY A 166 -9.62 -10.28 1.64
CA GLY A 166 -8.51 -10.02 2.56
C GLY A 166 -8.94 -9.81 4.02
N ARG A 167 -7.95 -9.57 4.88
CA ARG A 167 -8.07 -9.37 6.33
C ARG A 167 -7.89 -7.90 6.68
N VAL A 168 -8.85 -7.32 7.41
CA VAL A 168 -8.86 -5.90 7.85
C VAL A 168 -8.92 -5.85 9.37
N PHE A 169 -8.19 -4.91 9.94
CA PHE A 169 -8.21 -4.59 11.37
C PHE A 169 -8.63 -3.15 11.61
N ILE A 170 -9.37 -2.93 12.69
CA ILE A 170 -9.73 -1.62 13.22
C ILE A 170 -9.29 -1.59 14.68
N ASP A 171 -8.31 -0.75 15.00
CA ASP A 171 -7.65 -0.69 16.30
C ASP A 171 -7.45 0.77 16.75
N PRO A 172 -7.34 1.05 18.08
CA PRO A 172 -7.02 2.38 18.59
C PRO A 172 -5.75 2.96 17.96
N TYR A 173 -5.75 4.26 17.71
CA TYR A 173 -4.63 4.95 17.07
C TYR A 173 -3.42 5.15 18.00
N THR A 174 -3.65 5.39 19.29
CA THR A 174 -2.66 5.37 20.38
C THR A 174 -3.16 4.51 21.54
N ASP A 175 -2.24 4.07 22.40
CA ASP A 175 -2.52 3.22 23.56
C ASP A 175 -3.35 3.89 24.68
N ASP A 176 -3.49 5.22 24.65
CA ASP A 176 -4.22 6.03 25.63
C ASP A 176 -5.51 6.69 25.11
N ASN A 177 -5.79 6.63 23.80
CA ASN A 177 -6.88 7.36 23.17
C ASN A 177 -7.91 6.44 22.49
N ILE A 178 -9.02 6.23 23.18
CA ILE A 178 -10.16 5.44 22.68
C ILE A 178 -11.10 6.21 21.76
N SER A 179 -10.81 7.46 21.36
CA SER A 179 -11.68 8.24 20.46
C SER A 179 -11.17 8.27 19.01
N LEU A 180 -9.95 7.78 18.77
CA LEU A 180 -9.27 7.78 17.47
C LEU A 180 -8.82 6.37 17.12
N TYR A 181 -9.06 5.99 15.87
CA TYR A 181 -8.89 4.64 15.34
C TYR A 181 -8.12 4.65 14.03
N GLN A 182 -7.49 3.53 13.72
CA GLN A 182 -6.91 3.24 12.42
C GLN A 182 -7.51 1.95 11.84
N SER A 183 -7.90 2.00 10.56
CA SER A 183 -8.34 0.85 9.77
C SER A 183 -7.27 0.48 8.75
N TYR A 184 -6.79 -0.76 8.74
CA TYR A 184 -5.68 -1.19 7.88
C TYR A 184 -5.87 -2.62 7.36
N PHE A 185 -5.27 -2.94 6.19
CA PHE A 185 -5.15 -4.32 5.74
C PHE A 185 -4.01 -5.01 6.48
N ALA A 186 -4.17 -6.27 6.82
CA ALA A 186 -3.13 -7.04 7.53
C ALA A 186 -1.79 -7.09 6.76
N SER A 187 -1.83 -7.04 5.42
CA SER A 187 -0.65 -6.96 4.55
C SER A 187 0.19 -5.71 4.76
N ASP A 188 -0.42 -4.63 5.24
CA ASP A 188 0.23 -3.35 5.48
C ASP A 188 0.90 -3.33 6.87
N PHE A 189 0.58 -4.26 7.77
CA PHE A 189 1.22 -4.32 9.08
C PHE A 189 2.50 -5.18 9.05
N ILE A 190 3.65 -4.52 9.12
CA ILE A 190 4.96 -5.17 9.25
C ILE A 190 5.45 -5.02 10.69
N PRO A 191 5.43 -6.08 11.50
CA PRO A 191 5.88 -6.01 12.89
C PRO A 191 7.40 -5.88 13.01
N ASN A 192 7.84 -5.09 13.99
CA ASN A 192 9.23 -5.06 14.44
C ASN A 192 9.51 -6.28 15.34
N LEU A 193 9.65 -7.46 14.75
CA LEU A 193 10.03 -8.67 15.49
C LEU A 193 11.54 -8.64 15.83
N PRO A 194 11.94 -8.92 17.08
CA PRO A 194 13.35 -9.08 17.44
C PRO A 194 14.00 -10.28 16.75
N ASP A 195 15.26 -10.13 16.32
CA ASP A 195 16.07 -11.18 15.68
C ASP A 195 16.32 -12.43 16.59
N ASP A 196 16.02 -12.34 17.88
CA ASP A 196 16.29 -13.39 18.90
C ASP A 196 15.04 -14.18 19.33
N PHE A 197 13.91 -14.04 18.64
CA PHE A 197 12.71 -14.85 18.90
C PHE A 197 12.91 -16.32 18.46
N ALA A 198 12.86 -17.24 19.43
CA ALA A 198 12.98 -18.68 19.21
C ALA A 198 11.64 -19.38 19.53
N PRO A 199 10.83 -19.76 18.51
CA PRO A 199 9.74 -20.71 18.69
C PRO A 199 10.33 -22.11 18.90
N ASP A 200 9.88 -22.82 19.93
CA ASP A 200 10.37 -24.14 20.29
C ASP A 200 9.20 -24.99 20.77
N VAL A 201 8.86 -26.05 20.04
CA VAL A 201 7.82 -26.99 20.45
C VAL A 201 8.46 -28.06 21.32
N VAL A 202 8.26 -27.98 22.65
CA VAL A 202 8.61 -29.10 23.54
C VAL A 202 7.60 -30.23 23.33
N VAL A 203 8.00 -31.13 22.45
CA VAL A 203 7.60 -32.52 22.48
C VAL A 203 8.08 -33.11 23.82
N GLU A 204 7.17 -33.43 24.74
CA GLU A 204 7.53 -34.10 26.00
C GLU A 204 8.16 -35.48 25.69
N ASP A 205 9.46 -35.60 25.92
CA ASP A 205 10.28 -36.82 25.86
C ASP A 205 10.22 -37.63 24.54
N PRO A 206 11.21 -37.43 23.64
CA PRO A 206 11.38 -38.24 22.41
C PRO A 206 11.54 -39.75 22.64
N ALA A 207 11.77 -40.22 23.87
CA ALA A 207 11.88 -41.64 24.20
C ALA A 207 10.55 -42.31 24.59
N ASN A 208 9.51 -41.54 24.92
CA ASN A 208 8.20 -42.07 25.32
C ASN A 208 7.06 -41.68 24.37
N LEU A 209 7.23 -40.64 23.55
CA LEU A 209 6.47 -40.60 22.30
C LEU A 209 7.03 -41.65 21.33
N ILE A 210 6.28 -42.74 21.23
CA ILE A 210 5.82 -43.13 19.90
C ILE A 210 5.28 -41.83 19.28
N HIS A 211 6.07 -41.18 18.40
CA HIS A 211 5.44 -40.46 17.31
C HIS A 211 4.43 -41.46 16.77
N PRO A 212 3.11 -41.16 16.74
CA PRO A 212 2.28 -41.84 15.78
C PRO A 212 3.03 -41.66 14.46
N GLU A 213 3.44 -42.76 13.81
CA GLU A 213 3.64 -42.71 12.37
C GLU A 213 2.39 -42.02 11.85
N GLY A 214 2.56 -40.83 11.23
CA GLY A 214 1.55 -39.76 11.22
C GLY A 214 0.14 -40.32 11.06
N PRO A 215 -0.78 -39.99 12.00
CA PRO A 215 -1.89 -40.83 12.48
C PRO A 215 -2.33 -41.92 11.48
N PRO A 216 -2.17 -43.21 11.84
CA PRO A 216 -2.15 -44.31 10.87
C PRO A 216 -3.43 -44.36 10.03
N GLY A 217 -3.32 -43.88 8.79
CA GLY A 217 -4.46 -43.72 7.90
C GLY A 217 -5.47 -42.69 8.43
N ILE A 218 -5.15 -41.40 8.34
CA ILE A 218 -6.16 -40.37 8.07
C ILE A 218 -6.71 -40.64 6.65
N GLU A 219 -7.51 -41.69 6.52
CA GLU A 219 -8.25 -42.04 5.30
C GLU A 219 -9.64 -41.42 5.37
N GLY A 220 -9.81 -40.25 4.73
CA GLY A 220 -11.12 -39.61 4.58
C GLY A 220 -11.02 -38.11 4.37
N VAL A 221 -12.02 -37.55 3.68
CA VAL A 221 -12.26 -36.10 3.65
C VAL A 221 -12.97 -35.72 4.95
N PHE A 222 -12.38 -34.79 5.71
CA PHE A 222 -12.99 -34.23 6.92
C PHE A 222 -13.88 -33.05 6.56
N THR A 223 -14.95 -32.88 7.33
CA THR A 223 -15.84 -31.71 7.22
C THR A 223 -16.12 -31.10 8.59
N SER A 224 -16.15 -29.77 8.64
CA SER A 224 -16.47 -28.96 9.82
C SER A 224 -17.81 -28.22 9.63
N GLY A 225 -18.18 -27.30 10.51
CA GLY A 225 -19.33 -26.38 10.34
C GLY A 225 -20.66 -26.84 10.93
N GLY A 226 -21.08 -28.08 10.72
CA GLY A 226 -22.41 -28.55 11.18
C GLY A 226 -22.61 -28.63 12.71
N GLN A 227 -21.52 -28.61 13.48
CA GLN A 227 -21.54 -28.57 14.95
C GLN A 227 -20.41 -27.69 15.49
N LEU A 228 -20.76 -26.76 16.38
CA LEU A 228 -19.82 -25.89 17.08
C LEU A 228 -19.41 -26.52 18.42
N ARG A 229 -18.10 -26.53 18.69
CA ARG A 229 -17.49 -27.04 19.92
C ARG A 229 -17.03 -25.88 20.80
N THR A 230 -17.67 -25.68 21.95
CA THR A 230 -17.28 -24.67 22.94
C THR A 230 -16.43 -25.30 24.03
N TYR A 231 -15.22 -24.76 24.25
CA TYR A 231 -14.30 -25.20 25.30
C TYR A 231 -14.20 -24.16 26.41
N ARG A 232 -14.14 -24.61 27.68
CA ARG A 232 -13.85 -23.73 28.83
C ARG A 232 -12.35 -23.44 28.88
N LEU A 233 -11.99 -22.19 28.58
CA LEU A 233 -10.60 -21.74 28.50
C LEU A 233 -10.17 -21.05 29.81
N ALA A 234 -8.97 -21.36 30.28
CA ALA A 234 -8.33 -20.69 31.41
C ALA A 234 -7.06 -20.00 30.92
N VAL A 235 -7.10 -18.68 30.74
CA VAL A 235 -5.92 -17.89 30.32
C VAL A 235 -5.34 -17.19 31.54
N ALA A 236 -4.18 -17.65 31.99
CA ALA A 236 -3.39 -16.95 32.98
C ALA A 236 -2.59 -15.81 32.34
N ALA A 237 -2.18 -14.82 33.14
CA ALA A 237 -1.26 -13.77 32.73
C ALA A 237 -0.18 -13.58 33.79
N THR A 238 1.09 -13.50 33.36
CA THR A 238 2.19 -13.14 34.26
C THR A 238 2.03 -11.73 34.79
N GLY A 239 2.74 -11.44 35.88
CA GLY A 239 2.86 -10.11 36.44
C GLY A 239 3.41 -9.11 35.44
N GLU A 240 4.40 -9.50 34.63
CA GLU A 240 4.98 -8.65 33.60
C GLU A 240 3.99 -8.36 32.46
N TYR A 241 3.21 -9.36 32.00
CA TYR A 241 2.15 -9.15 31.01
C TYR A 241 1.12 -8.16 31.54
N THR A 242 0.64 -8.38 32.77
CA THR A 242 -0.33 -7.48 33.40
C THR A 242 0.22 -6.08 33.59
N GLN A 243 1.50 -5.92 33.93
CA GLN A 243 2.15 -4.60 34.04
C GLN A 243 2.27 -3.91 32.67
N PHE A 244 2.65 -4.63 31.61
CA PHE A 244 2.68 -4.09 30.25
C PHE A 244 1.32 -3.51 29.85
N HIS A 245 0.23 -4.24 30.12
CA HIS A 245 -1.12 -3.79 29.78
C HIS A 245 -1.76 -2.83 30.82
N GLY A 246 -0.99 -2.20 31.71
CA GLY A 246 -1.48 -1.15 32.63
C GLY A 246 -1.60 -1.56 34.11
N GLY A 247 -1.01 -2.68 34.52
CA GLY A 247 -0.79 -3.06 35.91
C GLY A 247 -2.01 -3.56 36.69
N THR A 248 -3.17 -3.74 36.05
CA THR A 248 -4.42 -4.11 36.72
C THR A 248 -5.14 -5.27 36.05
N VAL A 249 -5.87 -6.06 36.84
CA VAL A 249 -6.65 -7.21 36.35
C VAL A 249 -7.66 -6.82 35.25
N PRO A 250 -8.47 -5.74 35.36
CA PRO A 250 -9.40 -5.36 34.28
C PRO A 250 -8.70 -5.08 32.95
N LEU A 251 -7.56 -4.37 32.95
CA LEU A 251 -6.87 -3.98 31.72
C LEU A 251 -6.13 -5.14 31.05
N ALA A 252 -5.57 -6.07 31.84
CA ALA A 252 -5.00 -7.30 31.30
C ALA A 252 -6.10 -8.28 30.83
N LEU A 253 -7.24 -8.33 31.52
CA LEU A 253 -8.38 -9.15 31.09
C LEU A 253 -9.04 -8.63 29.81
N ALA A 254 -9.08 -7.30 29.61
CA ALA A 254 -9.51 -6.69 28.34
C ALA A 254 -8.70 -7.25 27.16
N GLU A 255 -7.37 -7.26 27.28
CA GLU A 255 -6.45 -7.74 26.24
C GLU A 255 -6.53 -9.25 26.02
N ILE A 256 -6.66 -10.03 27.11
CA ILE A 256 -6.95 -11.46 27.02
C ILE A 256 -8.25 -11.70 26.24
N VAL A 257 -9.29 -10.89 26.48
CA VAL A 257 -10.57 -11.02 25.77
C VAL A 257 -10.42 -10.62 24.31
N THR A 258 -9.78 -9.50 23.96
CA THR A 258 -9.53 -9.10 22.56
C THR A 258 -8.71 -10.16 21.81
N ALA A 259 -7.66 -10.70 22.42
CA ALA A 259 -6.86 -11.80 21.87
C ALA A 259 -7.72 -13.04 21.57
N ILE A 260 -8.44 -13.56 22.57
CA ILE A 260 -9.28 -14.75 22.41
C ILE A 260 -10.49 -14.48 21.50
N ASN A 261 -10.96 -13.23 21.39
CA ASN A 261 -12.01 -12.84 20.47
C ASN A 261 -11.54 -12.93 19.00
N ARG A 262 -10.29 -12.55 18.70
CA ARG A 262 -9.67 -12.76 17.37
C ARG A 262 -9.44 -14.25 17.08
N VAL A 263 -8.80 -14.98 18.01
CA VAL A 263 -8.55 -16.43 17.88
C VAL A 263 -9.85 -17.20 17.64
N ALA A 264 -10.92 -16.90 18.40
CA ALA A 264 -12.22 -17.51 18.21
C ALA A 264 -12.79 -17.27 16.80
N GLY A 265 -12.58 -16.10 16.19
CA GLY A 265 -13.03 -15.83 14.83
C GLY A 265 -12.45 -16.77 13.78
N ILE A 266 -11.15 -17.05 13.89
CA ILE A 266 -10.42 -18.00 13.04
C ILE A 266 -10.91 -19.43 13.29
N TYR A 267 -10.98 -19.84 14.56
CA TYR A 267 -11.34 -21.21 14.94
C TYR A 267 -12.81 -21.53 14.65
N GLU A 268 -13.71 -20.54 14.71
CA GLU A 268 -15.11 -20.68 14.32
C GLU A 268 -15.26 -20.84 12.80
N ARG A 269 -14.50 -20.07 11.99
CA ARG A 269 -14.51 -20.14 10.52
C ARG A 269 -13.90 -21.43 9.98
N GLU A 270 -12.76 -21.85 10.51
CA GLU A 270 -11.98 -22.96 9.94
C GLU A 270 -12.42 -24.32 10.49
N VAL A 271 -12.50 -24.47 11.82
CA VAL A 271 -12.55 -25.79 12.50
C VAL A 271 -13.79 -25.97 13.40
N ALA A 272 -14.72 -25.01 13.38
CA ALA A 272 -15.93 -24.98 14.20
C ALA A 272 -15.68 -25.15 15.71
N ILE A 273 -14.68 -24.43 16.22
CA ILE A 273 -14.30 -24.36 17.64
C ILE A 273 -14.48 -22.93 18.15
N THR A 274 -14.98 -22.76 19.37
CA THR A 274 -15.02 -21.46 20.06
C THR A 274 -14.65 -21.60 21.54
N PHE A 275 -14.36 -20.47 22.18
CA PHE A 275 -13.76 -20.41 23.52
C PHE A 275 -14.62 -19.60 24.48
N GLN A 276 -14.73 -20.08 25.72
CA GLN A 276 -15.32 -19.32 26.82
C GLN A 276 -14.39 -19.32 28.03
N LEU A 277 -13.92 -18.14 28.43
CA LEU A 277 -13.14 -17.90 29.64
C LEU A 277 -13.95 -18.27 30.88
N ILE A 278 -13.33 -19.04 31.77
CA ILE A 278 -13.92 -19.55 33.02
C ILE A 278 -14.43 -18.44 33.98
N PRO A 279 -15.43 -18.71 34.83
CA PRO A 279 -16.02 -17.74 35.78
C PRO A 279 -15.03 -17.02 36.71
N ASN A 280 -13.88 -17.64 36.97
CA ASN A 280 -12.86 -17.21 37.92
C ASN A 280 -11.49 -16.95 37.26
N ASN A 281 -11.46 -16.59 35.97
CA ASN A 281 -10.23 -16.27 35.24
C ASN A 281 -9.49 -15.04 35.84
N ASP A 282 -10.20 -14.17 36.55
CA ASP A 282 -9.64 -13.05 37.32
C ASP A 282 -8.66 -13.48 38.43
N LEU A 283 -8.71 -14.73 38.90
CA LEU A 283 -7.82 -15.25 39.94
C LEU A 283 -6.44 -15.68 39.42
N ILE A 284 -6.26 -15.76 38.10
CA ILE A 284 -5.04 -16.22 37.43
C ILE A 284 -4.38 -15.13 36.58
N VAL A 285 -4.85 -13.88 36.71
CA VAL A 285 -4.21 -12.67 36.18
C VAL A 285 -3.39 -12.05 37.31
N TYR A 286 -2.08 -12.26 37.30
CA TYR A 286 -1.19 -11.79 38.36
C TYR A 286 -0.73 -10.35 38.08
N THR A 287 -0.70 -9.49 39.09
CA THR A 287 -0.31 -8.07 38.94
C THR A 287 1.14 -7.77 39.32
N ASN A 288 1.91 -8.76 39.79
CA ASN A 288 3.28 -8.57 40.30
C ASN A 288 4.16 -9.80 40.02
N GLY A 289 5.08 -9.66 39.07
CA GLY A 289 5.96 -10.74 38.60
C GLY A 289 6.95 -11.25 39.64
N ALA A 290 7.25 -10.45 40.67
CA ALA A 290 8.05 -10.90 41.81
C ALA A 290 7.31 -11.89 42.74
N THR A 291 6.02 -12.11 42.53
CA THR A 291 5.15 -12.94 43.39
C THR A 291 4.21 -13.88 42.64
N ASP A 292 4.26 -13.88 41.31
CA ASP A 292 3.50 -14.82 40.49
C ASP A 292 4.17 -16.22 40.48
N PRO A 293 3.52 -17.26 39.92
CA PRO A 293 4.05 -18.62 39.91
C PRO A 293 4.94 -18.93 38.69
N TYR A 294 5.29 -17.94 37.88
CA TYR A 294 5.83 -18.11 36.53
C TYR A 294 7.30 -17.69 36.40
N THR A 295 7.98 -18.27 35.42
CA THR A 295 9.29 -17.84 34.96
C THR A 295 9.12 -17.16 33.62
N ASN A 296 8.66 -15.90 33.64
CA ASN A 296 8.15 -15.12 32.49
C ASN A 296 9.03 -15.16 31.21
N SER A 297 10.33 -15.39 31.32
CA SER A 297 11.25 -15.47 30.17
C SER A 297 11.64 -16.90 29.76
N ASN A 298 10.94 -17.94 30.22
CA ASN A 298 11.24 -19.35 29.88
C ASN A 298 9.94 -20.16 29.66
N GLY A 299 9.53 -20.29 28.39
CA GLY A 299 8.29 -20.98 28.02
C GLY A 299 8.27 -22.46 28.42
N SER A 300 9.35 -23.19 28.20
CA SER A 300 9.44 -24.63 28.54
C SER A 300 9.21 -24.91 30.03
N VAL A 301 9.69 -24.02 30.91
CA VAL A 301 9.42 -24.08 32.36
C VAL A 301 7.98 -23.62 32.67
N MET A 302 7.48 -22.61 31.95
CA MET A 302 6.10 -22.12 32.14
C MET A 302 5.01 -23.14 31.79
N LEU A 303 5.24 -24.09 30.86
CA LEU A 303 4.29 -25.18 30.58
C LEU A 303 3.87 -25.94 31.87
N GLY A 304 4.87 -26.42 32.62
CA GLY A 304 4.66 -27.17 33.86
C GLY A 304 4.16 -26.31 35.02
N GLN A 305 4.59 -25.03 35.07
CA GLN A 305 4.09 -24.05 36.04
C GLN A 305 2.61 -23.75 35.81
N ASN A 306 2.19 -23.52 34.56
CA ASN A 306 0.79 -23.22 34.22
C ASN A 306 -0.11 -24.41 34.53
N GLN A 307 0.30 -25.62 34.15
CA GLN A 307 -0.43 -26.83 34.48
C GLN A 307 -0.59 -27.04 36.00
N SER A 308 0.45 -26.75 36.77
CA SER A 308 0.40 -26.84 38.24
C SER A 308 -0.45 -25.73 38.87
N ASN A 309 -0.32 -24.50 38.37
CA ASN A 309 -1.00 -23.33 38.88
C ASN A 309 -2.52 -23.38 38.64
N LEU A 310 -2.94 -23.65 37.40
CA LEU A 310 -4.36 -23.76 37.05
C LEU A 310 -5.03 -24.93 37.79
N ASN A 311 -4.34 -26.06 37.99
CA ASN A 311 -4.85 -27.14 38.83
C ASN A 311 -5.02 -26.75 40.31
N SER A 312 -4.18 -25.86 40.82
CA SER A 312 -4.21 -25.39 42.22
C SER A 312 -5.28 -24.32 42.46
N VAL A 313 -5.34 -23.30 41.60
CA VAL A 313 -6.19 -22.11 41.77
C VAL A 313 -7.61 -22.32 41.22
N ILE A 314 -7.73 -22.96 40.05
CA ILE A 314 -9.00 -23.15 39.35
C ILE A 314 -9.57 -24.55 39.61
N GLY A 315 -8.71 -25.57 39.68
CA GLY A 315 -9.08 -26.98 39.80
C GLY A 315 -9.28 -27.66 38.45
N ALA A 316 -8.66 -28.82 38.26
CA ALA A 316 -8.58 -29.53 36.97
C ALA A 316 -9.93 -29.87 36.30
N ALA A 317 -11.04 -29.92 37.05
CA ALA A 317 -12.37 -30.20 36.50
C ALA A 317 -13.07 -28.96 35.89
N ASN A 318 -12.58 -27.76 36.20
CA ASN A 318 -13.29 -26.50 35.94
C ASN A 318 -12.88 -25.80 34.64
N TYR A 319 -11.89 -26.33 33.92
CA TYR A 319 -11.44 -25.85 32.61
C TYR A 319 -11.10 -27.04 31.68
N ASP A 320 -11.07 -26.78 30.38
CA ASP A 320 -10.87 -27.77 29.29
C ASP A 320 -9.57 -27.54 28.51
N VAL A 321 -9.16 -26.26 28.43
CA VAL A 321 -7.90 -25.78 27.87
C VAL A 321 -7.32 -24.75 28.83
N GLY A 322 -6.01 -24.76 29.03
CA GLY A 322 -5.30 -23.74 29.80
C GLY A 322 -4.12 -23.18 29.02
N HIS A 323 -3.91 -21.88 29.14
CA HIS A 323 -2.86 -21.14 28.44
C HIS A 323 -2.31 -20.04 29.36
N VAL A 324 -1.09 -19.54 29.13
CA VAL A 324 -0.56 -18.37 29.85
C VAL A 324 0.05 -17.35 28.88
N PHE A 325 -0.24 -16.07 29.11
CA PHE A 325 0.40 -14.95 28.40
C PHE A 325 1.49 -14.30 29.24
N SER A 326 2.61 -13.97 28.58
CA SER A 326 3.84 -13.45 29.18
C SER A 326 4.47 -12.35 28.31
N THR A 327 5.44 -11.59 28.85
CA THR A 327 6.24 -10.63 28.03
C THR A 327 7.54 -11.24 27.48
N GLY A 328 7.62 -12.58 27.46
CA GLY A 328 8.79 -13.31 26.99
C GLY A 328 8.57 -14.82 27.07
N GLY A 329 9.64 -15.58 26.82
CA GLY A 329 9.60 -17.05 26.86
C GLY A 329 9.15 -17.71 25.56
N GLY A 330 8.77 -16.95 24.54
CA GLY A 330 8.41 -17.45 23.21
C GLY A 330 6.96 -17.96 23.11
N GLY A 331 6.65 -18.57 21.96
CA GLY A 331 5.51 -19.46 21.81
C GLY A 331 5.93 -20.90 22.08
N ILE A 332 5.14 -21.62 22.89
CA ILE A 332 5.31 -23.06 23.14
C ILE A 332 4.06 -23.71 23.72
N ALA A 333 3.68 -24.88 23.20
CA ALA A 333 2.55 -25.67 23.69
C ALA A 333 2.77 -27.19 23.62
N GLY A 334 2.01 -27.93 24.43
CA GLY A 334 1.95 -29.39 24.34
C GLY A 334 1.03 -29.84 23.20
N LEU A 335 1.47 -30.81 22.39
CA LEU A 335 0.72 -31.30 21.23
C LEU A 335 -0.49 -32.17 21.65
N GLY A 336 -1.70 -31.79 21.24
CA GLY A 336 -2.94 -32.57 21.41
C GLY A 336 -3.37 -32.77 22.86
N VAL A 337 -3.09 -31.80 23.73
CA VAL A 337 -3.28 -31.93 25.19
C VAL A 337 -4.69 -31.57 25.70
N VAL A 338 -5.53 -30.93 24.88
CA VAL A 338 -6.89 -30.49 25.27
C VAL A 338 -7.73 -31.65 25.81
N CYS A 339 -8.57 -31.38 26.81
CA CYS A 339 -9.30 -32.35 27.64
C CYS A 339 -8.43 -33.33 28.48
N GLY A 340 -7.12 -33.45 28.20
CA GLY A 340 -6.20 -34.38 28.85
C GLY A 340 -5.68 -33.95 30.22
N GLY A 341 -4.66 -34.67 30.71
CA GLY A 341 -3.98 -34.37 31.98
C GLY A 341 -3.00 -33.19 31.90
N SER A 342 -2.50 -32.89 30.70
CA SER A 342 -1.57 -31.80 30.39
C SER A 342 -2.24 -30.61 29.69
N LYS A 343 -3.56 -30.52 29.75
CA LYS A 343 -4.40 -29.55 29.01
C LYS A 343 -4.14 -28.06 29.29
N ALA A 344 -3.28 -27.72 30.24
CA ALA A 344 -2.82 -26.36 30.53
C ALA A 344 -1.37 -26.07 30.07
N GLN A 345 -0.73 -26.99 29.37
CA GLN A 345 0.57 -26.78 28.74
C GLN A 345 0.40 -25.98 27.44
N GLY A 346 0.40 -24.66 27.57
CA GLY A 346 0.39 -23.68 26.48
C GLY A 346 0.83 -22.32 26.99
N VAL A 347 1.74 -21.68 26.26
CA VAL A 347 2.39 -20.41 26.58
C VAL A 347 2.50 -19.59 25.31
N THR A 348 2.12 -18.31 25.36
CA THR A 348 2.45 -17.34 24.30
C THR A 348 3.04 -16.08 24.94
N GLY A 349 4.25 -15.70 24.56
CA GLY A 349 4.91 -14.52 25.09
C GLY A 349 5.80 -13.78 24.12
N LEU A 350 5.68 -12.45 24.15
CA LEU A 350 6.37 -11.51 23.27
C LEU A 350 6.75 -10.25 24.05
N GLY A 351 7.86 -9.59 23.73
CA GLY A 351 8.31 -8.38 24.45
C GLY A 351 7.34 -7.19 24.39
N SER A 352 6.46 -7.18 23.38
CA SER A 352 5.34 -6.24 23.23
C SER A 352 4.11 -7.05 22.77
N PRO A 353 3.37 -7.68 23.71
CA PRO A 353 2.37 -8.71 23.39
C PRO A 353 1.03 -8.10 22.95
N ILE A 354 1.02 -7.48 21.78
CA ILE A 354 -0.10 -6.74 21.18
C ILE A 354 -0.17 -6.95 19.67
N GLY A 355 -1.34 -6.67 19.10
CA GLY A 355 -1.58 -6.69 17.66
C GLY A 355 -1.55 -8.09 17.05
N ASP A 356 -1.74 -8.13 15.73
CA ASP A 356 -2.01 -9.37 14.99
C ASP A 356 -0.90 -10.42 14.99
N PRO A 357 0.41 -10.07 15.00
CA PRO A 357 1.46 -11.07 15.15
C PRO A 357 1.37 -11.78 16.51
N PHE A 358 0.96 -11.07 17.57
CA PHE A 358 0.74 -11.72 18.86
C PHE A 358 -0.54 -12.56 18.84
N TYR A 359 -1.69 -12.00 18.45
CA TYR A 359 -2.99 -12.68 18.54
C TYR A 359 -3.20 -13.77 17.48
N VAL A 360 -2.92 -13.45 16.21
CA VAL A 360 -3.16 -14.36 15.08
C VAL A 360 -1.97 -15.26 14.84
N ASP A 361 -0.76 -14.71 14.72
CA ASP A 361 0.38 -15.55 14.33
C ASP A 361 0.87 -16.43 15.49
N TYR A 362 0.83 -15.96 16.75
CA TYR A 362 1.37 -16.71 17.89
C TYR A 362 0.30 -17.40 18.74
N VAL A 363 -0.70 -16.68 19.29
CA VAL A 363 -1.69 -17.34 20.16
C VAL A 363 -2.50 -18.39 19.39
N SER A 364 -2.90 -18.12 18.14
CA SER A 364 -3.64 -19.10 17.33
C SER A 364 -2.79 -20.32 16.95
N HIS A 365 -1.47 -20.14 16.79
CA HIS A 365 -0.51 -21.21 16.51
C HIS A 365 -0.29 -22.12 17.73
N GLU A 366 0.02 -21.54 18.89
CA GLU A 366 0.27 -22.31 20.10
C GLU A 366 -1.00 -23.04 20.58
N MET A 367 -2.16 -22.42 20.44
CA MET A 367 -3.43 -23.13 20.64
C MET A 367 -3.63 -24.25 19.60
N GLY A 368 -3.13 -24.09 18.37
CA GLY A 368 -3.20 -25.09 17.31
C GLY A 368 -2.47 -26.38 17.69
N HIS A 369 -1.28 -26.27 18.28
CA HIS A 369 -0.58 -27.39 18.91
C HIS A 369 -1.42 -28.02 20.03
N GLN A 370 -2.04 -27.23 20.92
CA GLN A 370 -2.91 -27.79 21.97
C GLN A 370 -4.08 -28.61 21.36
N PHE A 371 -4.56 -28.23 20.19
CA PHE A 371 -5.56 -28.93 19.37
C PHE A 371 -5.02 -30.00 18.41
N ALA A 372 -3.76 -30.41 18.57
CA ALA A 372 -3.06 -31.47 17.85
C ALA A 372 -2.60 -31.16 16.41
N GLY A 373 -2.69 -29.91 15.95
CA GLY A 373 -2.08 -29.50 14.69
C GLY A 373 -0.56 -29.53 14.77
N ASN A 374 0.11 -30.16 13.81
CA ASN A 374 1.57 -30.15 13.66
C ASN A 374 2.05 -29.03 12.72
N HIS A 375 3.34 -28.73 12.79
CA HIS A 375 3.98 -27.79 11.87
C HIS A 375 3.89 -28.23 10.40
N THR A 376 3.64 -27.27 9.51
CA THR A 376 3.43 -27.53 8.07
C THR A 376 4.60 -27.19 7.17
N PHE A 377 5.62 -26.50 7.69
CA PHE A 377 6.76 -26.03 6.91
C PHE A 377 7.75 -27.15 6.52
N ASN A 378 8.43 -26.99 5.37
CA ASN A 378 9.43 -27.93 4.87
C ASN A 378 10.88 -27.38 4.84
N GLY A 379 11.11 -26.14 5.27
CA GLY A 379 12.44 -25.54 5.43
C GLY A 379 13.31 -26.24 6.48
N ASN A 380 14.62 -25.91 6.48
CA ASN A 380 15.63 -26.42 7.42
C ASN A 380 16.66 -25.38 7.90
N ALA A 381 16.45 -24.10 7.60
CA ALA A 381 17.23 -22.98 8.14
C ALA A 381 16.46 -22.25 9.25
N GLY A 382 17.11 -21.32 9.95
CA GLY A 382 16.53 -20.62 11.09
C GLY A 382 15.98 -21.58 12.15
N SER A 383 14.82 -21.22 12.72
CA SER A 383 14.10 -22.01 13.72
C SER A 383 13.39 -23.24 13.14
N CYS A 384 13.40 -23.41 11.82
CA CYS A 384 12.90 -24.61 11.13
C CYS A 384 13.91 -25.75 11.07
N GLY A 385 15.18 -25.48 11.43
CA GLY A 385 16.17 -26.51 11.66
C GLY A 385 15.89 -27.34 12.93
N GLY A 386 16.62 -28.44 13.09
CA GLY A 386 16.54 -29.25 14.31
C GLY A 386 15.22 -30.05 14.41
N PHE A 387 14.54 -29.93 15.55
CA PHE A 387 13.39 -30.78 15.91
C PHE A 387 12.03 -30.17 15.57
N ASN A 388 11.96 -28.87 15.22
CA ASN A 388 10.68 -28.21 14.96
C ASN A 388 9.99 -28.73 13.69
N ARG A 389 10.70 -29.26 12.67
CA ARG A 389 10.05 -29.76 11.45
C ARG A 389 9.38 -31.12 11.66
N ASN A 390 8.06 -31.20 11.51
CA ASN A 390 7.34 -32.49 11.41
C ASN A 390 7.34 -33.00 9.95
N GLY A 391 7.99 -34.14 9.70
CA GLY A 391 8.14 -34.69 8.35
C GLY A 391 6.89 -35.33 7.72
N SER A 392 5.87 -35.65 8.51
CA SER A 392 4.57 -36.18 8.03
C SER A 392 3.55 -35.11 7.69
N THR A 393 3.82 -33.84 8.02
CA THR A 393 2.92 -32.70 7.77
C THR A 393 3.60 -31.54 7.03
N ALA A 394 4.88 -31.68 6.66
CA ALA A 394 5.71 -30.68 5.97
C ALA A 394 5.33 -30.47 4.49
N TYR A 395 4.12 -29.98 4.24
CA TYR A 395 3.54 -29.71 2.92
C TYR A 395 3.89 -28.33 2.34
N GLU A 396 4.30 -27.35 3.16
CA GLU A 396 4.55 -25.99 2.69
C GLU A 396 6.05 -25.71 2.43
N PRO A 397 6.43 -25.04 1.32
CA PRO A 397 7.82 -24.73 1.00
C PRO A 397 8.42 -23.67 1.93
N GLY A 398 9.70 -23.82 2.30
CA GLY A 398 10.40 -22.85 3.15
C GLY A 398 9.75 -22.74 4.54
N SER A 399 9.42 -21.52 4.96
CA SER A 399 8.62 -21.25 6.17
C SER A 399 7.14 -21.52 6.08
N GLY A 400 6.64 -21.85 4.89
CA GLY A 400 5.21 -21.79 4.61
C GLY A 400 4.59 -20.43 4.95
N THR A 401 3.27 -20.46 5.01
CA THR A 401 2.36 -19.30 4.92
C THR A 401 1.20 -19.38 5.91
N THR A 402 0.72 -20.58 6.23
CA THR A 402 -0.45 -20.77 7.12
C THR A 402 -0.09 -20.67 8.61
N ILE A 403 -1.11 -20.60 9.48
CA ILE A 403 -0.94 -20.50 10.95
C ILE A 403 0.08 -21.53 11.47
N MET A 404 -0.11 -22.83 11.17
CA MET A 404 0.79 -23.88 11.67
C MET A 404 2.14 -23.95 10.94
N ALA A 405 2.35 -23.16 9.89
CA ALA A 405 3.67 -23.01 9.28
C ALA A 405 4.60 -22.17 10.16
N TYR A 406 4.04 -21.30 11.01
CA TYR A 406 4.79 -20.29 11.75
C TYR A 406 5.62 -19.44 10.77
N ALA A 407 4.94 -18.80 9.82
CA ALA A 407 5.63 -18.11 8.74
C ALA A 407 6.62 -17.05 9.26
N GLY A 408 7.77 -16.90 8.58
CA GLY A 408 8.84 -15.98 8.99
C GLY A 408 9.98 -16.59 9.82
N ILE A 409 9.88 -17.84 10.30
CA ILE A 409 10.88 -18.37 11.25
C ILE A 409 12.06 -19.16 10.62
N CYS A 410 12.04 -19.43 9.31
CA CYS A 410 13.06 -20.23 8.62
C CYS A 410 14.24 -19.44 8.01
N SER A 411 14.52 -18.20 8.43
CA SER A 411 15.48 -17.31 7.74
C SER A 411 16.82 -18.00 7.39
N PRO A 412 17.31 -17.94 6.13
CA PRO A 412 16.84 -17.11 5.01
C PRO A 412 15.81 -17.79 4.07
N GLN A 413 15.14 -18.87 4.50
CA GLN A 413 14.18 -19.65 3.69
C GLN A 413 12.71 -19.19 3.89
N ASN A 414 12.49 -17.96 4.34
CA ASN A 414 11.17 -17.39 4.56
C ASN A 414 10.47 -17.12 3.22
N VAL A 415 9.28 -17.69 3.02
CA VAL A 415 8.44 -17.38 1.84
C VAL A 415 7.52 -16.18 2.12
N GLN A 416 7.16 -15.94 3.38
CA GLN A 416 6.61 -14.69 3.90
C GLN A 416 7.04 -14.50 5.37
N ASN A 417 6.76 -13.33 5.93
CA ASN A 417 7.25 -12.92 7.25
C ASN A 417 6.26 -13.13 8.42
N ASN A 418 4.95 -13.19 8.12
CA ASN A 418 3.83 -13.27 9.06
C ASN A 418 2.87 -14.36 8.55
N SER A 419 1.99 -14.90 9.39
CA SER A 419 1.06 -15.95 8.97
C SER A 419 -0.24 -15.41 8.37
N ASP A 420 -0.77 -16.14 7.38
CA ASP A 420 -2.14 -15.96 6.92
C ASP A 420 -3.11 -16.59 7.94
N ASP A 421 -4.30 -16.02 8.11
CA ASP A 421 -5.26 -16.36 9.18
C ASP A 421 -6.04 -17.68 8.99
N TYR A 422 -5.52 -18.65 8.24
CA TYR A 422 -6.18 -19.93 7.98
C TYR A 422 -5.26 -21.13 8.25
N PHE A 423 -5.86 -22.31 8.37
CA PHE A 423 -5.13 -23.57 8.50
C PHE A 423 -4.91 -24.22 7.13
N HIS A 424 -3.68 -24.68 6.87
CA HIS A 424 -3.40 -25.61 5.76
C HIS A 424 -4.30 -26.85 5.89
N GLY A 425 -4.67 -27.46 4.77
CA GLY A 425 -5.59 -28.62 4.76
C GLY A 425 -5.18 -29.78 5.67
N ILE A 426 -3.89 -29.96 5.96
CA ILE A 426 -3.42 -30.98 6.91
C ILE A 426 -3.71 -30.62 8.37
N SER A 427 -3.50 -29.37 8.76
CA SER A 427 -3.73 -28.91 10.14
C SER A 427 -5.22 -28.88 10.44
N PHE A 428 -6.04 -28.58 9.43
CA PHE A 428 -7.49 -28.79 9.48
C PHE A 428 -7.84 -30.26 9.76
N ASP A 429 -7.30 -31.22 9.00
CA ASP A 429 -7.58 -32.65 9.22
C ASP A 429 -7.18 -33.11 10.63
N GLU A 430 -5.99 -32.72 11.11
CA GLU A 430 -5.50 -33.07 12.44
C GLU A 430 -6.39 -32.51 13.55
N ILE A 431 -6.71 -31.21 13.51
CA ILE A 431 -7.54 -30.53 14.52
C ILE A 431 -8.98 -31.07 14.51
N VAL A 432 -9.58 -31.24 13.32
CA VAL A 432 -10.94 -31.75 13.18
C VAL A 432 -11.01 -33.23 13.61
N SER A 433 -10.05 -34.07 13.21
CA SER A 433 -9.97 -35.46 13.67
C SER A 433 -9.84 -35.55 15.20
N PHE A 434 -8.94 -34.76 15.79
CA PHE A 434 -8.70 -34.73 17.23
C PHE A 434 -9.91 -34.26 18.05
N THR A 435 -10.67 -33.28 17.55
CA THR A 435 -11.84 -32.72 18.25
C THR A 435 -13.17 -33.39 17.93
N THR A 436 -13.27 -34.13 16.83
CA THR A 436 -14.47 -34.92 16.47
C THR A 436 -14.42 -36.37 17.00
N ALA A 437 -13.25 -37.02 16.93
CA ALA A 437 -13.07 -38.43 17.26
C ALA A 437 -11.92 -38.73 18.24
N GLY A 438 -10.93 -37.83 18.34
CA GLY A 438 -9.79 -37.94 19.27
C GLY A 438 -10.10 -37.52 20.71
N ALA A 439 -9.04 -37.38 21.52
CA ALA A 439 -9.18 -37.07 22.95
C ALA A 439 -9.80 -35.68 23.22
N GLY A 440 -9.57 -34.71 22.31
CA GLY A 440 -10.15 -33.37 22.37
C GLY A 440 -11.68 -33.34 22.23
N SER A 441 -12.32 -34.43 21.80
CA SER A 441 -13.78 -34.55 21.75
C SER A 441 -14.45 -34.68 23.13
N SER A 442 -13.71 -35.09 24.16
CA SER A 442 -14.30 -35.62 25.40
C SER A 442 -14.84 -34.60 26.40
N CYS A 443 -14.53 -33.30 26.24
CA CYS A 443 -14.88 -32.25 27.19
C CYS A 443 -15.60 -31.04 26.59
N ALA A 444 -15.72 -30.94 25.26
CA ALA A 444 -16.39 -29.83 24.60
C ALA A 444 -17.91 -29.82 24.87
N ALA A 445 -18.48 -28.64 25.06
CA ALA A 445 -19.92 -28.45 24.91
C ALA A 445 -20.24 -28.34 23.41
N VAL A 446 -20.98 -29.32 22.88
CA VAL A 446 -21.33 -29.38 21.45
C VAL A 446 -22.73 -28.82 21.21
N SER A 447 -22.87 -27.92 20.24
CA SER A 447 -24.15 -27.40 19.76
C SER A 447 -24.28 -27.56 18.24
N ASN A 448 -25.50 -27.75 17.74
CA ASN A 448 -25.77 -27.74 16.30
C ASN A 448 -25.83 -26.30 15.81
N THR A 449 -25.15 -26.00 14.71
CA THR A 449 -25.07 -24.64 14.13
C THR A 449 -26.26 -24.31 13.24
N GLY A 450 -26.85 -25.33 12.60
CA GLY A 450 -27.81 -25.18 11.51
C GLY A 450 -27.16 -25.15 10.12
N ASN A 451 -25.83 -25.06 10.05
CA ASN A 451 -25.05 -25.02 8.82
C ASN A 451 -24.85 -26.43 8.23
N THR A 452 -24.86 -26.53 6.89
CA THR A 452 -24.58 -27.75 6.12
C THR A 452 -23.21 -27.59 5.46
N PRO A 453 -22.22 -28.47 5.73
CA PRO A 453 -20.89 -28.29 5.15
C PRO A 453 -20.93 -28.33 3.61
N PRO A 454 -20.09 -27.53 2.92
CA PRO A 454 -20.06 -27.46 1.47
C PRO A 454 -19.54 -28.77 0.84
N THR A 455 -19.69 -28.90 -0.48
CA THR A 455 -19.01 -29.92 -1.28
C THR A 455 -17.80 -29.34 -1.99
N ALA A 456 -16.74 -30.12 -2.15
CA ALA A 456 -15.60 -29.82 -3.02
C ALA A 456 -15.50 -30.84 -4.16
N ASP A 457 -15.10 -30.38 -5.35
CA ASP A 457 -14.74 -31.19 -6.52
C ASP A 457 -13.47 -30.57 -7.13
N ALA A 458 -12.35 -31.29 -7.07
CA ALA A 458 -11.05 -30.87 -7.57
C ALA A 458 -10.88 -31.10 -9.08
N GLY A 459 -11.86 -31.73 -9.74
CA GLY A 459 -11.84 -32.04 -11.16
C GLY A 459 -10.90 -33.17 -11.54
N ALA A 460 -10.51 -33.21 -12.81
CA ALA A 460 -9.70 -34.30 -13.37
C ALA A 460 -8.21 -34.16 -13.02
N SER A 461 -7.48 -35.28 -13.07
CA SER A 461 -6.02 -35.29 -13.07
C SER A 461 -5.45 -34.97 -14.46
N TYR A 462 -4.34 -34.24 -14.51
CA TYR A 462 -3.74 -33.74 -15.75
C TYR A 462 -2.28 -34.19 -15.94
N SER A 463 -1.85 -34.27 -17.21
CA SER A 463 -0.44 -34.40 -17.58
C SER A 463 0.01 -33.15 -18.32
N ILE A 464 1.07 -32.50 -17.84
CA ILE A 464 1.57 -31.21 -18.35
C ILE A 464 3.04 -31.31 -18.79
N PRO A 465 3.50 -30.43 -19.69
CA PRO A 465 4.91 -30.29 -20.02
C PRO A 465 5.74 -29.71 -18.87
N LEU A 466 7.05 -30.00 -18.85
CA LEU A 466 7.98 -29.39 -17.89
C LEU A 466 8.08 -27.88 -18.10
N ASN A 467 8.42 -27.13 -17.04
CA ASN A 467 8.67 -25.69 -17.07
C ASN A 467 7.57 -24.88 -17.79
N THR A 468 6.29 -25.23 -17.61
CA THR A 468 5.16 -24.61 -18.30
C THR A 468 4.04 -24.25 -17.31
N PRO A 469 3.52 -23.01 -17.30
CA PRO A 469 2.39 -22.61 -16.46
C PRO A 469 1.12 -23.42 -16.67
N PHE A 470 0.30 -23.48 -15.61
CA PHE A 470 -1.02 -24.13 -15.63
C PHE A 470 -2.02 -23.46 -14.69
N THR A 471 -3.31 -23.66 -14.94
CA THR A 471 -4.41 -23.21 -14.06
C THR A 471 -5.26 -24.39 -13.64
N LEU A 472 -5.36 -24.66 -12.33
CA LEU A 472 -6.35 -25.59 -11.78
C LEU A 472 -7.66 -24.84 -11.53
N THR A 473 -8.79 -25.52 -11.73
CA THR A 473 -10.14 -24.99 -11.49
C THR A 473 -11.00 -26.10 -10.93
N GLY A 474 -11.47 -25.91 -9.70
CA GLY A 474 -12.40 -26.82 -9.03
C GLY A 474 -13.83 -26.32 -9.11
N SER A 475 -14.73 -26.96 -8.38
CA SER A 475 -16.07 -26.42 -8.12
C SER A 475 -16.57 -26.77 -6.73
N GLY A 476 -17.34 -25.87 -6.13
CA GLY A 476 -18.00 -26.10 -4.85
C GLY A 476 -19.51 -25.85 -4.95
N THR A 477 -20.27 -26.55 -4.11
CA THR A 477 -21.71 -26.31 -3.95
C THR A 477 -22.07 -26.32 -2.48
N ASP A 478 -23.15 -25.64 -2.13
CA ASP A 478 -23.63 -25.53 -0.76
C ASP A 478 -25.16 -25.56 -0.76
N VAL A 479 -25.75 -26.18 0.26
CA VAL A 479 -27.20 -26.25 0.45
C VAL A 479 -27.76 -24.95 1.02
N ASP A 480 -26.97 -24.26 1.85
CA ASP A 480 -27.33 -23.02 2.54
C ASP A 480 -26.98 -21.77 1.71
N GLY A 481 -26.15 -21.92 0.67
CA GLY A 481 -26.00 -20.97 -0.44
C GLY A 481 -24.55 -20.72 -0.87
N THR A 482 -24.33 -20.45 -2.16
CA THR A 482 -22.97 -20.39 -2.73
C THR A 482 -22.30 -19.01 -2.70
N ALA A 483 -22.96 -17.98 -2.17
CA ALA A 483 -22.48 -16.59 -2.27
C ALA A 483 -21.31 -16.27 -1.33
N SER A 484 -21.22 -17.00 -0.21
CA SER A 484 -20.18 -16.87 0.81
C SER A 484 -19.00 -17.81 0.59
N LEU A 485 -19.05 -18.69 -0.43
CA LEU A 485 -18.00 -19.66 -0.69
C LEU A 485 -16.66 -19.00 -1.05
N THR A 486 -15.60 -19.42 -0.35
CA THR A 486 -14.21 -19.16 -0.74
C THR A 486 -13.45 -20.46 -0.99
N TYR A 487 -12.41 -20.35 -1.80
CA TYR A 487 -11.68 -21.46 -2.41
C TYR A 487 -10.19 -21.25 -2.23
N ASN A 488 -9.48 -22.34 -1.94
CA ASN A 488 -8.03 -22.37 -1.80
C ASN A 488 -7.50 -23.66 -2.46
N TRP A 489 -6.33 -23.54 -3.08
CA TRP A 489 -5.66 -24.59 -3.85
C TRP A 489 -4.24 -24.73 -3.30
N GLU A 490 -3.90 -25.88 -2.76
CA GLU A 490 -2.63 -26.14 -2.04
C GLU A 490 -1.88 -27.31 -2.70
N GLU A 491 -0.54 -27.26 -2.81
CA GLU A 491 0.24 -28.46 -3.15
C GLU A 491 0.26 -29.39 -1.93
N PHE A 492 -0.12 -30.65 -2.14
CA PHE A 492 -0.30 -31.64 -1.09
C PHE A 492 0.74 -32.77 -1.22
N ASP A 493 1.99 -32.39 -1.48
CA ASP A 493 3.14 -33.30 -1.55
C ASP A 493 4.05 -33.21 -0.33
N LEU A 494 4.39 -34.38 0.22
CA LEU A 494 5.50 -34.52 1.17
C LEU A 494 6.78 -34.87 0.43
N GLY A 495 7.91 -34.33 0.92
CA GLY A 495 9.21 -34.67 0.35
C GLY A 495 10.41 -34.30 1.22
N PRO A 496 11.63 -34.38 0.63
CA PRO A 496 12.85 -33.96 1.29
C PRO A 496 12.77 -32.51 1.78
N THR A 497 13.28 -32.26 2.99
CA THR A 497 13.48 -30.90 3.50
C THR A 497 14.62 -30.19 2.78
N GLY A 498 14.52 -28.87 2.61
CA GLY A 498 15.56 -28.09 1.95
C GLY A 498 15.18 -26.65 1.65
N SER A 499 16.07 -25.98 0.90
CA SER A 499 15.82 -24.62 0.43
C SER A 499 14.70 -24.61 -0.62
N PRO A 500 13.69 -23.72 -0.50
CA PRO A 500 12.65 -23.57 -1.52
C PRO A 500 13.18 -23.07 -2.87
N LEU A 501 14.43 -22.60 -2.98
CA LEU A 501 15.10 -22.29 -4.26
C LEU A 501 15.65 -23.54 -4.98
N SER A 502 15.73 -24.69 -4.31
CA SER A 502 16.38 -25.90 -4.85
C SER A 502 15.69 -27.18 -4.35
N PRO A 503 14.37 -27.34 -4.61
CA PRO A 503 13.61 -28.52 -4.20
C PRO A 503 14.11 -29.78 -4.94
N SER A 504 13.97 -30.94 -4.29
CA SER A 504 14.36 -32.23 -4.84
C SER A 504 13.33 -33.32 -4.56
N GLY A 505 13.20 -34.29 -5.45
CA GLY A 505 12.16 -35.33 -5.35
C GLY A 505 10.76 -34.72 -5.39
N ASN A 506 9.94 -35.05 -4.39
CA ASN A 506 8.59 -34.51 -4.23
C ASN A 506 8.54 -33.42 -3.15
N ALA A 507 9.65 -32.74 -2.85
CA ALA A 507 9.59 -31.56 -1.97
C ALA A 507 8.59 -30.54 -2.56
N PRO A 508 7.69 -29.93 -1.77
CA PRO A 508 6.72 -28.95 -2.25
C PRO A 508 7.43 -27.75 -2.89
N ILE A 509 6.81 -27.23 -3.95
CA ILE A 509 7.35 -26.18 -4.83
C ILE A 509 6.37 -25.01 -5.04
N PHE A 510 5.11 -25.17 -4.66
CA PHE A 510 4.08 -24.13 -4.59
C PHE A 510 3.65 -23.89 -3.14
N ARG A 511 3.61 -22.63 -2.74
CA ARG A 511 3.15 -22.16 -1.42
C ARG A 511 1.63 -22.12 -1.37
N SER A 512 1.05 -22.03 -0.19
CA SER A 512 -0.37 -21.69 -0.07
C SER A 512 -0.60 -20.17 -0.19
N PHE A 513 -1.86 -19.80 -0.39
CA PHE A 513 -2.35 -18.41 -0.44
C PHE A 513 -3.76 -18.36 0.12
N GLY A 514 -4.10 -17.26 0.80
CA GLY A 514 -5.43 -16.98 1.38
C GLY A 514 -6.62 -17.40 0.49
N PRO A 515 -7.70 -17.96 1.07
CA PRO A 515 -8.91 -18.31 0.33
C PRO A 515 -9.52 -17.12 -0.42
N THR A 516 -9.92 -17.34 -1.67
CA THR A 516 -10.50 -16.30 -2.55
C THR A 516 -11.87 -16.69 -3.07
N THR A 517 -12.62 -15.75 -3.66
CA THR A 517 -13.88 -16.06 -4.37
C THR A 517 -13.68 -16.79 -5.71
N SER A 518 -12.44 -16.96 -6.18
CA SER A 518 -12.13 -17.68 -7.42
C SER A 518 -11.89 -19.17 -7.15
N PRO A 519 -12.65 -20.11 -7.76
CA PRO A 519 -12.37 -21.54 -7.68
C PRO A 519 -11.15 -21.96 -8.53
N SER A 520 -10.50 -21.01 -9.20
CA SER A 520 -9.33 -21.21 -10.06
C SER A 520 -8.06 -20.58 -9.46
N ARG A 521 -6.95 -21.33 -9.48
CA ARG A 521 -5.60 -20.83 -9.18
C ARG A 521 -4.66 -21.14 -10.34
N THR A 522 -3.85 -20.13 -10.70
CA THR A 522 -2.77 -20.26 -11.69
C THR A 522 -1.45 -20.48 -10.97
N PHE A 523 -0.57 -21.29 -11.55
CA PHE A 523 0.70 -21.73 -10.99
C PHE A 523 1.87 -21.49 -11.97
N PRO A 524 2.87 -20.64 -11.63
CA PRO A 524 2.85 -19.61 -10.59
C PRO A 524 1.65 -18.65 -10.68
N GLN A 525 1.47 -17.78 -9.69
CA GLN A 525 0.52 -16.67 -9.81
C GLN A 525 0.65 -15.95 -11.17
N ILE A 526 -0.48 -15.51 -11.75
CA ILE A 526 -0.51 -14.86 -13.08
C ILE A 526 0.42 -13.65 -13.15
N SER A 527 0.55 -12.94 -12.03
CA SER A 527 1.40 -11.78 -11.81
C SER A 527 2.90 -12.09 -11.96
N ASP A 528 3.36 -13.29 -11.55
CA ASP A 528 4.73 -13.75 -11.81
C ASP A 528 4.96 -14.05 -13.30
N ILE A 529 3.99 -14.71 -13.94
CA ILE A 529 4.10 -15.15 -15.33
C ILE A 529 4.21 -13.94 -16.28
N ILE A 530 3.33 -12.95 -16.15
CA ILE A 530 3.30 -11.78 -17.05
C ILE A 530 4.52 -10.86 -16.88
N ASN A 531 5.12 -10.86 -15.68
CA ASN A 531 6.31 -10.09 -15.36
C ASN A 531 7.60 -10.89 -15.53
N ASN A 532 7.52 -12.18 -15.90
CA ASN A 532 8.67 -13.07 -16.06
C ASN A 532 9.51 -13.18 -14.78
N THR A 533 8.88 -13.01 -13.62
CA THR A 533 9.49 -13.13 -12.29
C THR A 533 9.28 -14.52 -11.72
N GLN A 534 9.91 -14.77 -10.57
CA GLN A 534 9.77 -16.02 -9.84
C GLN A 534 9.71 -15.69 -8.35
N THR A 535 8.52 -15.79 -7.76
CA THR A 535 8.34 -15.68 -6.32
C THR A 535 8.89 -16.92 -5.60
N LEU A 536 9.44 -16.73 -4.41
CA LEU A 536 9.97 -17.83 -3.61
C LEU A 536 8.82 -18.75 -3.17
N GLY A 537 8.98 -20.04 -3.47
CA GLY A 537 7.91 -21.02 -3.27
C GLY A 537 6.83 -21.00 -4.35
N GLU A 538 7.10 -20.46 -5.55
CA GLU A 538 6.25 -20.62 -6.74
C GLU A 538 7.12 -21.10 -7.93
N LEU A 539 7.61 -22.35 -7.88
CA LEU A 539 8.50 -22.90 -8.91
C LEU A 539 7.76 -23.79 -9.91
N LEU A 540 7.94 -23.53 -11.21
CA LEU A 540 7.51 -24.46 -12.26
C LEU A 540 8.26 -25.81 -12.15
N PRO A 541 7.59 -26.95 -12.44
CA PRO A 541 8.22 -28.27 -12.35
C PRO A 541 9.28 -28.44 -13.45
N SER A 542 10.55 -28.33 -13.05
CA SER A 542 11.71 -28.37 -13.96
C SER A 542 12.18 -29.78 -14.33
N TYR A 543 11.66 -30.80 -13.64
CA TYR A 543 11.89 -32.22 -13.88
C TYR A 543 10.57 -32.99 -13.73
N ALA A 544 10.56 -34.24 -14.19
CA ALA A 544 9.37 -35.07 -14.14
C ALA A 544 9.03 -35.47 -12.71
N ARG A 545 7.82 -35.12 -12.28
CA ARG A 545 7.22 -35.43 -10.97
C ARG A 545 5.71 -35.48 -11.14
N THR A 546 5.03 -36.26 -10.30
CA THR A 546 3.59 -36.08 -10.06
C THR A 546 3.47 -35.21 -8.83
N MET A 547 2.61 -34.19 -8.93
CA MET A 547 2.25 -33.30 -7.85
C MET A 547 0.80 -33.58 -7.47
N ASN A 548 0.50 -33.61 -6.18
CA ASN A 548 -0.84 -33.72 -5.63
C ASN A 548 -1.32 -32.31 -5.27
N PHE A 549 -2.58 -32.00 -5.55
CA PHE A 549 -3.17 -30.71 -5.23
C PHE A 549 -4.50 -30.89 -4.51
N ARG A 550 -4.63 -30.20 -3.38
CA ARG A 550 -5.85 -30.17 -2.58
C ARG A 550 -6.66 -28.92 -2.92
N PHE A 551 -7.95 -29.10 -3.17
CA PHE A 551 -8.92 -28.03 -3.37
C PHE A 551 -9.83 -27.95 -2.14
N THR A 552 -9.73 -26.85 -1.39
CA THR A 552 -10.47 -26.63 -0.15
C THR A 552 -11.53 -25.57 -0.36
N VAL A 553 -12.79 -25.92 -0.08
CA VAL A 553 -13.97 -25.03 -0.13
C VAL A 553 -14.37 -24.68 1.30
N ARG A 554 -14.56 -23.39 1.57
CA ARG A 554 -15.04 -22.84 2.85
C ARG A 554 -16.33 -22.09 2.62
N ASP A 555 -17.36 -22.31 3.44
CA ASP A 555 -18.64 -21.60 3.31
C ASP A 555 -18.72 -20.26 4.03
N ASN A 556 -17.81 -20.01 4.99
CA ASN A 556 -17.75 -18.80 5.83
C ASN A 556 -19.05 -18.48 6.60
N GLN A 557 -19.93 -19.47 6.78
CA GLN A 557 -21.24 -19.33 7.43
C GLN A 557 -21.11 -19.20 8.96
N VAL A 558 -22.12 -18.61 9.60
CA VAL A 558 -22.19 -18.43 11.06
C VAL A 558 -23.25 -19.33 11.70
N PRO A 559 -23.06 -19.79 12.96
CA PRO A 559 -22.00 -19.44 13.90
C PRO A 559 -20.70 -20.27 13.77
N ALA A 560 -20.60 -21.15 12.77
CA ALA A 560 -19.35 -21.85 12.46
C ALA A 560 -19.27 -22.19 10.97
N GLY A 561 -18.11 -21.91 10.38
CA GLY A 561 -17.84 -22.18 8.98
C GLY A 561 -17.69 -23.68 8.72
N GLY A 562 -18.33 -24.13 7.65
CA GLY A 562 -18.13 -25.45 7.07
C GLY A 562 -17.00 -25.41 6.05
N VAL A 563 -16.19 -26.47 6.12
CA VAL A 563 -15.05 -26.68 5.24
C VAL A 563 -15.14 -28.10 4.68
N ALA A 564 -14.81 -28.26 3.42
CA ALA A 564 -14.64 -29.55 2.75
C ALA A 564 -13.49 -29.47 1.74
N SER A 565 -12.93 -30.62 1.38
CA SER A 565 -11.84 -30.68 0.40
C SER A 565 -11.94 -31.86 -0.54
N ASP A 566 -11.35 -31.73 -1.72
CA ASP A 566 -11.12 -32.83 -2.66
C ASP A 566 -9.69 -32.72 -3.23
N GLU A 567 -9.18 -33.77 -3.88
CA GLU A 567 -7.80 -33.85 -4.35
C GLU A 567 -7.69 -34.27 -5.82
N THR A 568 -6.72 -33.68 -6.53
CA THR A 568 -6.35 -34.07 -7.89
C THR A 568 -4.83 -34.12 -8.08
N THR A 569 -4.36 -34.59 -9.23
CA THR A 569 -2.94 -34.75 -9.52
C THR A 569 -2.53 -34.08 -10.83
N VAL A 570 -1.35 -33.47 -10.84
CA VAL A 570 -0.71 -32.85 -12.01
C VAL A 570 0.64 -33.52 -12.24
N THR A 571 0.77 -34.27 -13.34
CA THR A 571 2.00 -34.99 -13.69
C THR A 571 2.81 -34.19 -14.72
N ALA A 572 3.97 -33.70 -14.31
CA ALA A 572 4.95 -33.07 -15.19
C ALA A 572 5.76 -34.16 -15.95
N VAL A 573 5.72 -34.13 -17.28
CA VAL A 573 6.13 -35.30 -18.11
C VAL A 573 7.56 -35.19 -18.64
N ALA A 574 8.37 -36.23 -18.40
CA ALA A 574 9.76 -36.32 -18.89
C ALA A 574 9.86 -36.22 -20.44
N GLY A 575 10.84 -35.46 -20.94
CA GLY A 575 11.10 -35.33 -22.38
C GLY A 575 10.11 -34.43 -23.13
N THR A 576 9.35 -33.62 -22.40
CA THR A 576 8.40 -32.63 -22.93
C THR A 576 8.67 -31.25 -22.33
N GLY A 577 8.16 -30.20 -22.97
CA GLY A 577 8.30 -28.82 -22.51
C GLY A 577 9.68 -28.16 -22.75
N PRO A 578 9.81 -26.86 -22.46
CA PRO A 578 8.72 -25.94 -22.14
C PRO A 578 7.85 -25.65 -23.38
N PHE A 579 6.54 -25.62 -23.18
CA PHE A 579 5.60 -25.10 -24.18
C PHE A 579 5.68 -23.58 -24.13
N LEU A 580 5.98 -22.91 -25.25
CA LEU A 580 6.33 -21.48 -25.25
C LEU A 580 5.79 -20.73 -26.47
N VAL A 581 5.20 -19.55 -26.27
CA VAL A 581 4.87 -18.58 -27.31
C VAL A 581 6.17 -17.97 -27.85
N THR A 582 6.44 -18.16 -29.14
CA THR A 582 7.65 -17.68 -29.80
C THR A 582 7.43 -16.40 -30.60
N ALA A 583 6.21 -16.15 -31.08
CA ALA A 583 5.80 -14.87 -31.65
C ALA A 583 4.29 -14.61 -31.44
N PRO A 584 3.87 -13.36 -31.13
CA PRO A 584 4.72 -12.22 -30.81
C PRO A 584 5.44 -12.44 -29.47
N ASN A 585 6.70 -12.02 -29.37
CA ASN A 585 7.45 -12.06 -28.11
C ASN A 585 8.48 -10.91 -28.00
N THR A 586 8.18 -9.81 -28.67
CA THR A 586 8.92 -8.54 -28.70
C THR A 586 7.92 -7.40 -28.88
N ALA A 587 8.34 -6.16 -28.60
CA ALA A 587 7.51 -4.97 -28.81
C ALA A 587 7.29 -4.72 -30.31
N VAL A 588 6.24 -5.33 -30.87
CA VAL A 588 5.80 -5.17 -32.26
C VAL A 588 4.57 -4.27 -32.36
N ILE A 589 4.25 -3.81 -33.56
CA ILE A 589 3.00 -3.08 -33.83
C ILE A 589 2.14 -3.93 -34.76
N TRP A 590 0.93 -4.27 -34.30
CA TRP A 590 -0.09 -4.98 -35.05
C TRP A 590 -1.20 -4.01 -35.45
N ALA A 591 -1.35 -3.74 -36.75
CA ALA A 591 -2.49 -2.98 -37.23
C ALA A 591 -3.78 -3.82 -37.15
N SER A 592 -4.84 -3.24 -36.59
CA SER A 592 -6.18 -3.85 -36.52
C SER A 592 -6.69 -4.34 -37.88
N ASN A 593 -7.45 -5.44 -37.87
CA ASN A 593 -8.04 -6.12 -39.03
C ASN A 593 -7.03 -6.75 -40.01
N ASN A 594 -5.72 -6.62 -39.79
CA ASN A 594 -4.74 -7.39 -40.56
C ASN A 594 -4.62 -8.82 -40.03
N THR A 595 -4.21 -9.74 -40.90
CA THR A 595 -3.77 -11.07 -40.49
C THR A 595 -2.36 -11.00 -39.89
N GLN A 596 -2.14 -11.70 -38.78
CA GLN A 596 -0.84 -11.87 -38.14
C GLN A 596 -0.65 -13.35 -37.79
N THR A 597 0.59 -13.83 -37.77
CA THR A 597 0.91 -15.22 -37.39
C THR A 597 1.36 -15.28 -35.94
N VAL A 598 0.69 -16.09 -35.13
CA VAL A 598 1.13 -16.50 -33.79
C VAL A 598 1.89 -17.81 -33.93
N THR A 599 3.04 -17.93 -33.28
CA THR A 599 3.86 -19.16 -33.28
C THR A 599 4.22 -19.60 -31.87
N TRP A 600 4.35 -20.91 -31.67
CA TRP A 600 4.72 -21.51 -30.39
C TRP A 600 5.55 -22.78 -30.55
N ASN A 601 6.30 -23.15 -29.51
CA ASN A 601 6.99 -24.42 -29.41
C ASN A 601 6.01 -25.50 -28.90
N VAL A 602 5.64 -26.44 -29.76
CA VAL A 602 4.77 -27.58 -29.44
C VAL A 602 5.38 -28.47 -28.34
N ALA A 603 6.71 -28.54 -28.23
CA ALA A 603 7.44 -29.18 -27.13
C ALA A 603 6.97 -30.62 -26.76
N ASN A 604 6.63 -31.43 -27.78
CA ASN A 604 6.07 -32.78 -27.68
C ASN A 604 4.70 -32.90 -26.98
N THR A 605 4.01 -31.79 -26.67
CA THR A 605 2.72 -31.78 -25.95
C THR A 605 1.57 -32.43 -26.73
N ASN A 606 1.67 -32.46 -28.07
CA ASN A 606 0.71 -33.12 -28.96
C ASN A 606 0.84 -34.65 -29.01
N LEU A 607 1.81 -35.23 -28.30
CA LEU A 607 2.02 -36.67 -28.20
C LEU A 607 1.60 -37.20 -26.82
N ALA A 608 1.27 -38.49 -26.76
CA ALA A 608 1.01 -39.16 -25.49
C ALA A 608 2.27 -39.13 -24.58
N PRO A 609 2.11 -38.93 -23.26
CA PRO A 609 0.85 -38.95 -22.51
C PRO A 609 0.06 -37.62 -22.50
N ILE A 610 0.67 -36.47 -22.79
CA ILE A 610 0.01 -35.14 -22.69
C ILE A 610 -1.16 -35.01 -23.68
N SER A 611 -0.96 -35.49 -24.92
CA SER A 611 -2.00 -35.66 -25.95
C SER A 611 -2.77 -34.40 -26.36
N CYS A 612 -2.22 -33.20 -26.13
CA CYS A 612 -2.83 -31.92 -26.47
C CYS A 612 -2.94 -31.72 -27.99
N ALA A 613 -4.04 -32.16 -28.59
CA ALA A 613 -4.23 -32.17 -30.04
C ALA A 613 -4.42 -30.77 -30.63
N ASN A 614 -5.09 -29.88 -29.89
CA ASN A 614 -5.44 -28.53 -30.34
C ASN A 614 -5.16 -27.49 -29.26
N VAL A 615 -5.00 -26.24 -29.69
CA VAL A 615 -4.80 -25.06 -28.83
C VAL A 615 -5.90 -24.01 -29.06
N ASN A 616 -6.12 -23.19 -28.03
CA ASN A 616 -6.88 -21.95 -28.09
C ASN A 616 -5.92 -20.76 -28.01
N ILE A 617 -6.16 -19.72 -28.80
CA ILE A 617 -5.34 -18.51 -28.84
C ILE A 617 -6.20 -17.34 -28.39
N THR A 618 -5.80 -16.69 -27.30
CA THR A 618 -6.50 -15.56 -26.68
C THR A 618 -5.60 -14.34 -26.55
N LEU A 619 -6.20 -13.16 -26.57
CA LEU A 619 -5.55 -11.87 -26.50
C LEU A 619 -5.96 -11.12 -25.22
N SER A 620 -4.97 -10.60 -24.53
CA SER A 620 -5.08 -9.60 -23.47
C SER A 620 -4.90 -8.19 -24.06
N SER A 621 -5.56 -7.21 -23.45
CA SER A 621 -5.38 -5.78 -23.72
C SER A 621 -4.89 -4.98 -22.51
N ASP A 622 -4.52 -5.67 -21.43
CA ASP A 622 -4.25 -5.13 -20.09
C ASP A 622 -2.88 -5.52 -19.52
N GLY A 623 -1.96 -6.03 -20.36
CA GLY A 623 -0.62 -6.44 -19.95
C GLY A 623 -0.52 -7.91 -19.53
N GLY A 624 -1.59 -8.69 -19.73
CA GLY A 624 -1.62 -10.15 -19.55
C GLY A 624 -2.49 -10.65 -18.40
N PHE A 625 -3.20 -9.77 -17.69
CA PHE A 625 -4.03 -10.14 -16.54
C PHE A 625 -5.34 -10.83 -16.98
N THR A 626 -6.03 -10.31 -18.01
CA THR A 626 -7.27 -10.90 -18.52
C THR A 626 -7.22 -11.23 -20.02
N TYR A 627 -7.92 -12.29 -20.41
CA TYR A 627 -7.88 -12.85 -21.78
C TYR A 627 -9.28 -12.95 -22.41
N ASN A 628 -10.01 -11.83 -22.36
CA ASN A 628 -11.41 -11.75 -22.78
C ASN A 628 -11.61 -11.78 -24.30
N THR A 629 -10.55 -11.61 -25.09
CA THR A 629 -10.63 -11.64 -26.56
C THR A 629 -10.11 -12.96 -27.12
N VAL A 630 -10.94 -13.66 -27.90
CA VAL A 630 -10.58 -14.92 -28.57
C VAL A 630 -10.08 -14.63 -29.98
N LEU A 631 -8.89 -15.13 -30.33
CA LEU A 631 -8.30 -15.00 -31.68
C LEU A 631 -8.50 -16.26 -32.52
N ALA A 632 -8.36 -17.43 -31.91
CA ALA A 632 -8.62 -18.73 -32.52
C ALA A 632 -9.03 -19.76 -31.45
N THR A 633 -9.79 -20.78 -31.86
CA THR A 633 -10.15 -21.92 -30.98
C THR A 633 -10.00 -23.23 -31.71
N ASN A 634 -9.60 -24.28 -30.98
CA ASN A 634 -9.39 -25.63 -31.51
C ASN A 634 -8.50 -25.68 -32.77
N THR A 635 -7.48 -24.83 -32.85
CA THR A 635 -6.47 -24.88 -33.91
C THR A 635 -5.49 -26.02 -33.62
N PRO A 636 -5.01 -26.78 -34.62
CA PRO A 636 -4.04 -27.86 -34.40
C PRO A 636 -2.81 -27.39 -33.60
N ASN A 637 -2.33 -28.24 -32.69
CA ASN A 637 -1.11 -27.99 -31.94
C ASN A 637 0.13 -28.37 -32.78
N ASP A 638 0.37 -27.60 -33.84
CA ASP A 638 1.46 -27.80 -34.82
C ASP A 638 2.52 -26.67 -34.83
N GLY A 639 2.30 -25.61 -34.06
CA GLY A 639 3.27 -24.56 -33.76
C GLY A 639 3.04 -23.21 -34.44
N SER A 640 1.99 -23.08 -35.26
CA SER A 640 1.69 -21.83 -35.97
C SER A 640 0.19 -21.65 -36.27
N ALA A 641 -0.32 -20.43 -36.13
CA ALA A 641 -1.68 -20.07 -36.51
C ALA A 641 -1.76 -18.64 -37.04
N ASP A 642 -2.43 -18.46 -38.17
CA ASP A 642 -2.81 -17.13 -38.66
C ASP A 642 -4.10 -16.68 -37.97
N ILE A 643 -4.06 -15.50 -37.35
CA ILE A 643 -5.18 -14.85 -36.67
C ILE A 643 -5.52 -13.52 -37.32
N VAL A 644 -6.74 -13.02 -37.13
CA VAL A 644 -7.12 -11.64 -37.51
C VAL A 644 -7.04 -10.76 -36.27
N VAL A 645 -6.29 -9.66 -36.34
CA VAL A 645 -6.14 -8.72 -35.23
C VAL A 645 -7.46 -7.98 -34.99
N PRO A 646 -8.03 -7.99 -33.78
CA PRO A 646 -9.28 -7.30 -33.46
C PRO A 646 -9.13 -5.78 -33.56
N ASN A 647 -10.25 -5.08 -33.80
CA ASN A 647 -10.25 -3.64 -34.07
C ASN A 647 -10.40 -2.78 -32.80
N PHE A 648 -9.31 -2.66 -32.03
CA PHE A 648 -9.19 -1.72 -30.91
C PHE A 648 -7.74 -1.24 -30.76
N GLY A 649 -7.48 -0.28 -29.87
CA GLY A 649 -6.14 0.20 -29.55
C GLY A 649 -5.67 -0.23 -28.18
N THR A 650 -4.41 -0.66 -28.06
CA THR A 650 -3.71 -0.83 -26.76
C THR A 650 -2.20 -0.86 -26.98
N ASN A 651 -1.41 -0.49 -25.96
CA ASN A 651 0.05 -0.64 -25.92
C ASN A 651 0.50 -1.81 -25.02
N SER A 652 -0.45 -2.52 -24.40
CA SER A 652 -0.21 -3.60 -23.43
C SER A 652 -0.83 -4.92 -23.92
N ALA A 653 -0.81 -5.17 -25.22
CA ALA A 653 -1.32 -6.43 -25.75
C ALA A 653 -0.40 -7.60 -25.40
N ARG A 654 -0.99 -8.75 -25.05
CA ARG A 654 -0.31 -10.04 -24.91
C ARG A 654 -1.11 -11.17 -25.54
N VAL A 655 -0.43 -12.13 -26.15
CA VAL A 655 -1.04 -13.36 -26.67
C VAL A 655 -0.78 -14.49 -25.67
N ARG A 656 -1.84 -15.25 -25.37
CA ARG A 656 -1.77 -16.53 -24.67
C ARG A 656 -2.14 -17.65 -25.62
N VAL A 657 -1.33 -18.70 -25.65
CA VAL A 657 -1.66 -19.98 -26.31
C VAL A 657 -1.87 -21.01 -25.20
N ALA A 658 -3.05 -21.60 -25.14
CA ALA A 658 -3.43 -22.59 -24.13
C ALA A 658 -3.83 -23.91 -24.81
N CYS A 659 -3.61 -25.04 -24.15
CA CYS A 659 -4.20 -26.29 -24.64
C CYS A 659 -5.74 -26.21 -24.64
N ALA A 660 -6.40 -26.85 -25.60
CA ALA A 660 -7.86 -26.77 -25.72
C ALA A 660 -8.61 -27.63 -24.69
N ASP A 661 -7.99 -28.72 -24.22
CA ASP A 661 -8.57 -29.76 -23.36
C ASP A 661 -7.66 -30.13 -22.16
N ASN A 662 -6.67 -29.29 -21.84
CA ASN A 662 -5.71 -29.50 -20.75
C ASN A 662 -5.38 -28.14 -20.10
N ILE A 663 -4.84 -28.16 -18.87
CA ILE A 663 -4.69 -26.98 -17.98
C ILE A 663 -3.50 -26.08 -18.29
N PHE A 664 -2.56 -26.51 -19.14
CA PHE A 664 -1.32 -25.78 -19.38
C PHE A 664 -1.43 -24.74 -20.51
N PHE A 665 -0.64 -23.68 -20.41
CA PHE A 665 -0.60 -22.58 -21.37
C PHE A 665 0.77 -21.86 -21.32
N ASP A 666 0.99 -20.95 -22.27
CA ASP A 666 2.05 -19.95 -22.16
C ASP A 666 1.60 -18.57 -22.68
N ILE A 667 2.30 -17.51 -22.25
CA ILE A 667 2.01 -16.10 -22.52
C ILE A 667 3.23 -15.41 -23.15
N SER A 668 3.02 -14.59 -24.17
CA SER A 668 4.07 -13.73 -24.74
C SER A 668 4.69 -12.78 -23.70
N ASN A 669 6.01 -12.84 -23.52
CA ASN A 669 6.78 -12.16 -22.46
C ASN A 669 6.84 -10.63 -22.59
N VAL A 670 6.79 -10.07 -23.81
CA VAL A 670 6.94 -8.62 -24.06
C VAL A 670 5.64 -8.00 -24.59
N ASN A 671 5.20 -6.89 -23.97
CA ASN A 671 3.99 -6.16 -24.39
C ASN A 671 4.17 -5.65 -25.82
N PHE A 672 3.10 -5.70 -26.61
CA PHE A 672 3.09 -5.17 -27.97
C PHE A 672 1.89 -4.23 -28.20
N THR A 673 1.98 -3.40 -29.24
CA THR A 673 0.94 -2.42 -29.56
C THR A 673 -0.02 -2.99 -30.59
N ILE A 674 -1.32 -2.83 -30.35
CA ILE A 674 -2.34 -2.92 -31.39
C ILE A 674 -2.75 -1.50 -31.78
N GLN A 675 -2.56 -1.15 -33.04
CA GLN A 675 -2.97 0.14 -33.58
C GLN A 675 -4.42 0.04 -34.07
N PRO A 676 -5.32 0.98 -33.68
CA PRO A 676 -6.69 1.04 -34.20
C PRO A 676 -6.71 1.11 -35.73
N GLY A 677 -7.67 0.42 -36.34
CA GLY A 677 -7.87 0.47 -37.78
C GLY A 677 -8.40 1.85 -38.17
N GLY A 678 -7.61 2.60 -38.95
CA GLY A 678 -8.10 3.83 -39.58
C GLY A 678 -9.32 3.50 -40.45
N GLY A 679 -10.51 3.93 -40.00
CA GLY A 679 -11.75 3.71 -40.75
C GLY A 679 -11.65 4.33 -42.15
N PRO A 680 -12.36 3.77 -43.15
CA PRO A 680 -12.27 4.28 -44.52
C PRO A 680 -12.76 5.74 -44.57
N THR A 681 -11.82 6.67 -44.79
CA THR A 681 -12.14 8.06 -45.11
C THR A 681 -13.03 8.08 -46.34
N VAL A 682 -14.30 8.43 -46.16
CA VAL A 682 -15.28 8.49 -47.24
C VAL A 682 -14.89 9.62 -48.19
N THR A 683 -14.20 9.29 -49.28
CA THR A 683 -13.80 10.24 -50.31
C THR A 683 -15.03 10.76 -51.05
N PRO A 684 -15.36 12.07 -51.00
CA PRO A 684 -16.48 12.60 -51.77
C PRO A 684 -16.16 12.55 -53.27
N SER A 685 -16.88 11.70 -54.01
CA SER A 685 -16.70 11.58 -55.46
C SER A 685 -17.41 12.73 -56.19
N ASN A 686 -16.66 13.80 -56.49
CA ASN A 686 -17.15 14.90 -57.33
C ASN A 686 -16.85 14.62 -58.81
N THR A 687 -17.87 14.17 -59.54
CA THR A 687 -17.83 14.07 -61.01
C THR A 687 -18.11 15.45 -61.64
N PRO A 688 -17.42 15.88 -62.72
CA PRO A 688 -17.46 17.29 -63.16
C PRO A 688 -18.66 17.65 -64.06
N ILE A 689 -19.16 18.89 -63.93
CA ILE A 689 -20.09 19.53 -64.87
C ILE A 689 -19.43 20.82 -65.43
N PRO A 690 -19.37 21.02 -66.77
CA PRO A 690 -18.77 22.21 -67.39
C PRO A 690 -19.86 23.16 -67.99
N PRO A 691 -19.52 24.35 -68.57
CA PRO A 691 -19.09 25.55 -67.84
C PRO A 691 -19.78 26.85 -68.32
N THR A 692 -19.76 27.96 -67.55
CA THR A 692 -19.94 29.33 -68.10
C THR A 692 -19.29 30.42 -67.23
N ALA A 693 -18.17 30.98 -67.73
CA ALA A 693 -17.75 32.40 -67.81
C ALA A 693 -18.27 33.49 -66.82
N THR A 694 -17.49 34.51 -66.36
CA THR A 694 -16.03 34.84 -66.32
C THR A 694 -15.80 36.06 -65.39
N ASN A 695 -14.62 36.16 -64.73
CA ASN A 695 -13.73 37.36 -64.54
C ASN A 695 -13.11 37.56 -63.12
N THR A 696 -11.88 37.06 -62.93
CA THR A 696 -10.60 37.80 -62.62
C THR A 696 -10.61 38.94 -61.57
N PRO A 697 -9.69 39.01 -60.56
CA PRO A 697 -8.23 38.78 -60.71
C PRO A 697 -7.49 37.95 -59.64
N THR A 698 -6.21 37.68 -59.94
CA THR A 698 -5.22 36.79 -59.31
C THR A 698 -4.57 37.31 -58.00
N ALA A 699 -4.23 36.39 -57.09
CA ALA A 699 -3.07 36.51 -56.20
C ALA A 699 -2.40 35.14 -55.99
N THR A 700 -1.07 35.12 -55.86
CA THR A 700 -0.25 33.91 -55.71
C THR A 700 0.11 33.66 -54.25
N ALA A 701 -0.05 32.42 -53.77
CA ALA A 701 0.61 31.88 -52.58
C ALA A 701 1.16 30.49 -52.96
N SER A 702 2.47 30.27 -52.99
CA SER A 702 3.40 30.07 -51.86
C SER A 702 3.22 28.69 -51.20
N PRO A 703 4.27 27.85 -51.11
CA PRO A 703 4.13 26.46 -50.69
C PRO A 703 3.78 26.33 -49.20
N THR A 704 2.91 25.36 -48.89
CA THR A 704 2.54 24.98 -47.52
C THR A 704 3.73 24.27 -46.83
N PRO A 705 4.16 24.70 -45.63
CA PRO A 705 5.12 23.97 -44.81
C PRO A 705 4.58 22.61 -44.33
N GLY A 706 5.49 21.69 -43.98
CA GLY A 706 5.18 20.34 -43.51
C GLY A 706 4.58 20.26 -42.10
N PRO A 707 4.27 19.04 -41.62
CA PRO A 707 3.60 18.82 -40.34
C PRO A 707 4.43 19.30 -39.13
N GLY A 708 3.72 19.69 -38.07
CA GLY A 708 4.29 20.22 -36.83
C GLY A 708 4.90 19.15 -35.91
N GLY A 709 5.18 19.58 -34.68
CA GLY A 709 5.89 18.82 -33.66
C GLY A 709 5.28 17.47 -33.25
N GLU A 710 6.12 16.62 -32.67
CA GLU A 710 5.73 15.33 -32.09
C GLU A 710 5.60 15.47 -30.56
N THR A 711 4.50 14.97 -29.99
CA THR A 711 4.27 14.80 -28.55
C THR A 711 4.55 13.33 -28.18
N LEU A 712 5.40 13.12 -27.20
CA LEU A 712 5.84 11.82 -26.70
C LEU A 712 5.54 11.72 -25.20
N GLU A 713 5.17 10.54 -24.73
CA GLU A 713 4.84 10.28 -23.32
C GLU A 713 5.75 9.20 -22.77
N PHE A 714 6.34 9.45 -21.60
CA PHE A 714 7.28 8.55 -20.93
C PHE A 714 6.75 8.17 -19.55
N ASN A 715 6.74 6.87 -19.26
CA ASN A 715 6.51 6.35 -17.92
C ASN A 715 7.82 6.36 -17.11
N PRO A 716 7.78 6.48 -15.78
CA PRO A 716 8.97 6.41 -14.94
C PRO A 716 9.60 5.01 -14.98
N VAL A 717 10.91 4.97 -15.16
CA VAL A 717 11.75 3.77 -15.08
C VAL A 717 12.25 3.48 -13.66
N ALA A 718 12.02 4.40 -12.72
CA ALA A 718 12.07 4.15 -11.28
C ALA A 718 11.27 5.20 -10.51
N ASP A 719 10.67 4.82 -9.39
CA ASP A 719 10.25 5.74 -8.33
C ASP A 719 10.45 5.16 -6.92
N ALA A 720 10.45 6.03 -5.91
CA ALA A 720 10.57 5.64 -4.51
C ALA A 720 10.21 6.79 -3.59
N PHE A 721 9.93 6.51 -2.32
CA PHE A 721 9.97 7.52 -1.28
C PHE A 721 10.86 7.11 -0.11
N VAL A 722 11.34 8.09 0.64
CA VAL A 722 12.27 7.90 1.76
C VAL A 722 11.77 8.69 2.96
N MET A 723 11.82 8.10 4.16
CA MET A 723 11.30 8.72 5.39
C MET A 723 12.41 8.90 6.43
N ALA A 724 12.50 10.09 7.02
CA ALA A 724 13.52 10.44 8.02
C ALA A 724 13.47 9.56 9.28
N ASN A 725 12.28 9.12 9.69
CA ASN A 725 12.09 8.22 10.83
C ASN A 725 12.40 6.74 10.52
N ARG A 726 12.64 6.38 9.25
CA ARG A 726 13.06 5.03 8.82
C ARG A 726 14.33 5.13 7.97
N PRO A 727 15.46 5.58 8.54
CA PRO A 727 16.59 6.08 7.77
C PRO A 727 17.26 5.05 6.85
N THR A 728 17.11 3.75 7.13
CA THR A 728 17.64 2.62 6.35
C THR A 728 16.56 1.84 5.58
N GLY A 729 15.29 2.22 5.71
CA GLY A 729 14.18 1.53 5.04
C GLY A 729 14.13 1.84 3.55
N ASN A 730 14.04 0.79 2.72
CA ASN A 730 13.76 0.93 1.29
C ASN A 730 12.25 0.76 1.03
N LEU A 731 11.69 1.63 0.20
CA LEU A 731 10.24 1.71 -0.06
C LEU A 731 9.92 1.97 -1.55
N GLY A 732 10.89 1.79 -2.46
CA GLY A 732 10.67 1.78 -3.92
C GLY A 732 9.90 0.55 -4.42
N GLY A 733 9.09 -0.06 -3.54
CA GLY A 733 8.24 -1.20 -3.81
C GLY A 733 6.74 -0.90 -3.64
N ALA A 734 6.40 0.32 -3.24
CA ALA A 734 5.07 0.68 -2.73
C ALA A 734 4.19 1.26 -3.84
N SER A 735 2.89 0.90 -3.86
CA SER A 735 1.90 1.41 -4.83
C SER A 735 1.45 2.87 -4.64
N THR A 736 2.14 3.59 -3.75
CA THR A 736 1.96 5.02 -3.47
C THR A 736 3.31 5.64 -3.12
N MET A 737 3.62 6.77 -3.71
CA MET A 737 4.64 7.71 -3.27
C MET A 737 4.09 8.61 -2.16
N ARG A 738 4.97 9.11 -1.29
CA ARG A 738 4.60 9.94 -0.13
C ARG A 738 5.40 11.22 -0.04
N LEU A 739 4.74 12.27 0.41
CA LEU A 739 5.37 13.52 0.82
C LEU A 739 4.81 13.94 2.17
N ASP A 740 5.69 14.29 3.10
CA ASP A 740 5.32 14.73 4.44
C ASP A 740 6.44 15.64 4.99
N ALA A 741 6.08 16.74 5.65
CA ALA A 741 7.05 17.60 6.32
C ALA A 741 7.52 17.06 7.69
N SER A 742 6.80 16.14 8.34
CA SER A 742 7.15 15.61 9.67
C SER A 742 6.49 14.25 9.99
N PRO A 743 7.22 13.11 9.84
CA PRO A 743 8.64 12.99 9.54
C PRO A 743 8.93 13.38 8.09
N GLU A 744 10.06 14.05 7.84
CA GLU A 744 10.45 14.44 6.49
C GLU A 744 10.44 13.23 5.56
N THR A 745 9.56 13.30 4.56
CA THR A 745 9.31 12.25 3.60
C THR A 745 9.34 12.85 2.21
N ASN A 746 10.29 12.42 1.40
CA ASN A 746 10.52 12.91 0.05
C ASN A 746 10.38 11.75 -0.95
N SER A 747 9.83 12.02 -2.12
CA SER A 747 9.73 11.07 -3.23
C SER A 747 10.75 11.35 -4.33
N TYR A 748 11.07 10.35 -5.13
CA TYR A 748 12.05 10.40 -6.21
C TYR A 748 11.47 9.67 -7.42
N LEU A 749 11.70 10.21 -8.61
CA LEU A 749 11.20 9.71 -9.89
C LEU A 749 12.34 9.73 -10.90
N ARG A 750 12.41 8.76 -11.81
CA ARG A 750 13.35 8.79 -12.94
C ARG A 750 12.68 8.30 -14.21
N PHE A 751 12.92 8.99 -15.32
CA PHE A 751 12.41 8.67 -16.65
C PHE A 751 13.57 8.38 -17.61
N ASP A 752 13.37 7.51 -18.60
CA ASP A 752 14.29 7.30 -19.72
C ASP A 752 13.69 7.94 -20.98
N VAL A 753 14.10 9.17 -21.26
CA VAL A 753 13.59 9.96 -22.38
C VAL A 753 14.31 9.50 -23.66
N GLN A 754 13.57 8.91 -24.60
CA GLN A 754 14.12 8.36 -25.84
C GLN A 754 13.24 8.73 -27.05
N GLY A 755 13.84 8.77 -28.24
CA GLY A 755 13.11 8.99 -29.49
C GLY A 755 12.76 10.44 -29.82
N LEU A 756 13.19 11.45 -29.05
CA LEU A 756 13.03 12.85 -29.41
C LEU A 756 13.73 13.15 -30.75
N THR A 757 12.97 13.62 -31.74
CA THR A 757 13.44 13.88 -33.13
C THR A 757 13.77 15.36 -33.39
N GLY A 758 13.30 16.27 -32.54
CA GLY A 758 13.55 17.71 -32.55
C GLY A 758 13.90 18.24 -31.16
N PRO A 759 14.25 19.54 -31.03
CA PRO A 759 14.46 20.16 -29.72
C PRO A 759 13.15 20.18 -28.93
N VAL A 760 13.24 19.95 -27.61
CA VAL A 760 12.10 20.05 -26.70
C VAL A 760 11.55 21.48 -26.73
N SER A 761 10.24 21.61 -26.96
CA SER A 761 9.50 22.87 -26.89
C SER A 761 8.67 23.00 -25.61
N ASN A 762 8.31 21.88 -25.00
CA ASN A 762 7.53 21.78 -23.77
C ASN A 762 7.80 20.41 -23.12
N ALA A 763 7.92 20.34 -21.81
CA ALA A 763 7.92 19.10 -21.05
C ALA A 763 7.13 19.26 -19.74
N THR A 764 6.21 18.35 -19.47
CA THR A 764 5.29 18.40 -18.34
C THR A 764 5.41 17.13 -17.51
N LEU A 765 5.76 17.27 -16.23
CA LEU A 765 5.68 16.19 -15.25
C LEU A 765 4.27 16.16 -14.68
N ARG A 766 3.55 15.10 -15.01
CA ARG A 766 2.16 14.87 -14.63
C ARG A 766 2.14 13.81 -13.53
N LEU A 767 1.78 14.19 -12.30
CA LEU A 767 1.65 13.27 -11.17
C LEU A 767 0.18 13.13 -10.76
N TYR A 768 -0.30 11.91 -10.52
CA TYR A 768 -1.66 11.71 -10.03
C TYR A 768 -1.69 11.85 -8.51
N VAL A 769 -2.43 12.84 -8.03
CA VAL A 769 -2.54 13.17 -6.61
C VAL A 769 -3.70 12.41 -5.99
N GLN A 770 -3.44 11.63 -4.95
CA GLN A 770 -4.44 10.79 -4.28
C GLN A 770 -5.04 11.46 -3.03
N SER A 771 -4.30 12.35 -2.34
CA SER A 771 -4.83 13.18 -1.26
C SER A 771 -4.70 14.68 -1.57
N SER A 772 -5.75 15.46 -1.27
CA SER A 772 -5.74 16.91 -1.49
C SER A 772 -4.79 17.61 -0.52
N SER A 773 -4.02 18.59 -1.01
CA SER A 773 -3.17 19.44 -0.20
C SER A 773 -3.44 20.92 -0.50
N SER A 774 -3.50 21.74 0.53
CA SER A 774 -3.63 23.19 0.37
C SER A 774 -2.36 23.85 -0.14
N LEU A 775 -1.19 23.26 0.15
CA LEU A 775 0.13 23.79 -0.22
C LEU A 775 0.72 23.11 -1.47
N GLY A 776 0.37 21.85 -1.72
CA GLY A 776 0.92 21.07 -2.82
C GLY A 776 2.33 20.54 -2.57
N TYR A 777 3.06 20.32 -3.65
CA TYR A 777 4.41 19.78 -3.65
C TYR A 777 5.33 20.50 -4.61
N ASP A 778 6.63 20.45 -4.31
CA ASP A 778 7.70 21.04 -5.10
C ASP A 778 8.42 19.94 -5.90
N VAL A 779 8.68 20.18 -7.18
CA VAL A 779 9.45 19.26 -8.03
C VAL A 779 10.88 19.79 -8.16
N HIS A 780 11.86 18.99 -7.73
CA HIS A 780 13.28 19.32 -7.68
C HIS A 780 14.09 18.61 -8.77
N GLN A 781 15.19 19.24 -9.18
CA GLN A 781 16.23 18.58 -9.96
C GLN A 781 16.94 17.53 -9.12
N VAL A 782 17.17 16.33 -9.66
CA VAL A 782 18.08 15.33 -9.05
C VAL A 782 19.19 15.01 -10.05
N ALA A 783 20.40 15.49 -9.74
CA ALA A 783 21.57 15.39 -10.63
C ALA A 783 22.19 13.98 -10.67
N ASP A 784 21.99 13.18 -9.62
CA ASP A 784 22.44 11.80 -9.58
C ASP A 784 21.38 10.89 -10.22
N ASN A 785 21.69 10.33 -11.38
CA ASN A 785 20.83 9.34 -12.06
C ASN A 785 21.17 7.89 -11.68
N SER A 786 22.08 7.64 -10.74
CA SER A 786 22.60 6.30 -10.40
C SER A 786 21.89 5.58 -9.24
N TRP A 787 20.97 6.25 -8.54
CA TRP A 787 20.21 5.65 -7.44
C TRP A 787 19.40 4.43 -7.89
N GLY A 788 19.36 3.41 -7.03
CA GLY A 788 18.57 2.20 -7.24
C GLY A 788 17.25 2.29 -6.49
N GLU A 789 16.14 2.08 -7.17
CA GLU A 789 14.78 2.00 -6.63
C GLU A 789 14.66 1.04 -5.42
N LEU A 790 15.18 -0.18 -5.55
CA LEU A 790 15.23 -1.16 -4.45
C LEU A 790 16.44 -1.00 -3.50
N ALA A 791 17.14 0.14 -3.57
CA ALA A 791 18.33 0.43 -2.76
C ALA A 791 18.30 1.79 -2.06
N ILE A 792 17.45 2.71 -2.52
CA ILE A 792 17.30 4.06 -1.99
C ILE A 792 16.58 4.03 -0.63
N ASN A 793 17.11 4.76 0.33
CA ASN A 793 16.60 5.00 1.67
C ASN A 793 17.03 6.41 2.09
N PHE A 794 16.49 6.93 3.19
CA PHE A 794 16.76 8.33 3.58
C PHE A 794 18.26 8.60 3.84
N SER A 795 19.04 7.59 4.24
CA SER A 795 20.49 7.74 4.49
C SER A 795 21.35 7.80 3.22
N ASN A 796 20.84 7.35 2.07
CA ASN A 796 21.57 7.32 0.80
C ASN A 796 20.83 7.98 -0.38
N ALA A 797 19.69 8.64 -0.11
CA ALA A 797 18.92 9.36 -1.11
C ALA A 797 19.76 10.47 -1.77
N PRO A 798 19.65 10.66 -3.11
CA PRO A 798 20.24 11.81 -3.78
C PRO A 798 19.79 13.12 -3.14
N VAL A 799 20.70 14.09 -3.03
CA VAL A 799 20.34 15.43 -2.52
C VAL A 799 19.36 16.09 -3.50
N LEU A 800 18.23 16.58 -2.98
CA LEU A 800 17.29 17.42 -3.73
C LEU A 800 17.99 18.70 -4.17
N GLY A 801 18.00 18.96 -5.49
CA GLY A 801 18.51 20.19 -6.07
C GLY A 801 17.52 21.35 -6.00
N SER A 802 17.73 22.35 -6.85
CA SER A 802 16.79 23.47 -7.01
C SER A 802 15.41 22.96 -7.44
N ILE A 803 14.37 23.63 -6.95
CA ILE A 803 13.01 23.49 -7.46
C ILE A 803 13.03 23.86 -8.96
N ILE A 804 12.26 23.11 -9.75
CA ILE A 804 12.03 23.28 -11.17
C ILE A 804 10.74 24.09 -11.36
N ASP A 805 9.67 23.62 -10.70
CA ASP A 805 8.33 24.21 -10.62
C ASP A 805 7.55 23.51 -9.48
N SER A 806 6.39 24.05 -9.09
CA SER A 806 5.57 23.61 -7.95
C SER A 806 4.13 23.31 -8.37
N SER A 807 3.46 22.36 -7.72
CA SER A 807 2.10 21.94 -8.09
C SER A 807 0.99 22.96 -7.76
N GLY A 808 1.26 23.87 -6.82
CA GLY A 808 0.22 24.63 -6.11
C GLY A 808 -0.79 23.73 -5.39
N THR A 809 -1.89 24.31 -4.91
CA THR A 809 -2.99 23.58 -4.25
C THR A 809 -3.48 22.40 -5.11
N THR A 810 -3.50 21.20 -4.54
CA THR A 810 -3.90 19.97 -5.23
C THR A 810 -5.26 19.47 -4.75
N SER A 811 -6.00 18.82 -5.65
CA SER A 811 -7.25 18.11 -5.33
C SER A 811 -7.04 16.61 -5.48
N ALA A 812 -7.67 15.84 -4.60
CA ALA A 812 -7.58 14.38 -4.60
C ALA A 812 -8.17 13.78 -5.89
N ASN A 813 -7.58 12.66 -6.32
CA ASN A 813 -7.98 11.84 -7.46
C ASN A 813 -7.90 12.55 -8.82
N ASN A 814 -6.91 13.44 -8.99
CA ASN A 814 -6.65 14.12 -10.25
C ASN A 814 -5.16 14.12 -10.60
N TYR A 815 -4.86 14.15 -11.89
CA TYR A 815 -3.54 14.50 -12.39
C TYR A 815 -3.26 16.00 -12.20
N VAL A 816 -2.08 16.31 -11.69
CA VAL A 816 -1.55 17.67 -11.60
C VAL A 816 -0.30 17.77 -12.46
N ASP A 817 -0.33 18.76 -13.35
CA ASP A 817 0.69 19.02 -14.36
C ASP A 817 1.65 20.10 -13.86
N VAL A 818 2.95 19.79 -13.83
CA VAL A 818 4.04 20.69 -13.40
C VAL A 818 4.99 20.90 -14.58
N ASP A 819 5.39 22.13 -14.87
CA ASP A 819 6.26 22.43 -16.01
C ASP A 819 7.72 22.06 -15.68
N VAL A 820 8.29 21.13 -16.46
CA VAL A 820 9.68 20.69 -16.33
C VAL A 820 10.49 20.93 -17.60
N THR A 821 9.99 21.78 -18.51
CA THR A 821 10.65 22.19 -19.77
C THR A 821 12.05 22.74 -19.54
N SER A 822 12.28 23.42 -18.41
CA SER A 822 13.57 23.99 -18.03
C SER A 822 14.64 22.93 -17.71
N PHE A 823 14.25 21.68 -17.44
CA PHE A 823 15.16 20.58 -17.06
C PHE A 823 15.25 19.49 -18.14
N VAL A 824 14.14 19.17 -18.82
CA VAL A 824 14.08 18.12 -19.86
C VAL A 824 14.46 18.71 -21.23
N SER A 825 15.69 18.45 -21.67
CA SER A 825 16.26 19.11 -22.86
C SER A 825 16.70 18.17 -24.00
N SER A 826 16.87 16.87 -23.74
CA SER A 826 17.33 15.88 -24.73
C SER A 826 17.05 14.44 -24.28
N ASN A 827 17.35 13.46 -25.15
CA ASN A 827 17.24 12.04 -24.81
C ASN A 827 18.25 11.63 -23.72
N GLY A 828 17.82 10.85 -22.74
CA GLY A 828 18.62 10.35 -21.62
C GLY A 828 17.81 10.11 -20.35
N LEU A 829 18.49 9.66 -19.29
CA LEU A 829 17.89 9.54 -17.96
C LEU A 829 17.72 10.92 -17.31
N VAL A 830 16.51 11.18 -16.81
CA VAL A 830 16.18 12.39 -16.05
C VAL A 830 15.58 11.98 -14.71
N SER A 831 16.19 12.42 -13.60
CA SER A 831 15.66 12.19 -12.24
C SER A 831 15.08 13.48 -11.66
N PHE A 832 13.90 13.34 -11.06
CA PHE A 832 13.23 14.35 -10.25
C PHE A 832 13.22 13.89 -8.80
N GLY A 833 13.25 14.86 -7.89
CA GLY A 833 12.85 14.66 -6.50
C GLY A 833 11.57 15.45 -6.25
N VAL A 834 10.75 15.01 -5.30
CA VAL A 834 9.50 15.68 -4.94
C VAL A 834 9.46 15.81 -3.44
N SER A 835 9.16 17.01 -2.94
CA SER A 835 9.03 17.29 -1.51
C SER A 835 7.74 18.05 -1.23
N THR A 836 7.38 18.20 0.05
CA THR A 836 6.32 19.13 0.46
C THR A 836 6.72 19.89 1.71
N THR A 837 6.11 21.06 1.89
CA THR A 837 6.07 21.80 3.15
C THR A 837 4.75 21.64 3.90
N ASP A 838 3.81 20.86 3.36
CA ASP A 838 2.58 20.48 4.04
C ASP A 838 2.86 19.50 5.19
N ALA A 839 2.21 19.75 6.32
CA ALA A 839 2.21 18.81 7.46
C ALA A 839 1.19 17.68 7.24
N GLY A 840 0.31 17.82 6.25
CA GLY A 840 -0.55 16.76 5.75
C GLY A 840 0.17 15.83 4.78
N LEU A 841 0.04 14.53 5.00
CA LEU A 841 0.55 13.49 4.10
C LEU A 841 -0.07 13.64 2.70
N ILE A 842 0.78 13.99 1.73
CA ILE A 842 0.42 13.95 0.31
C ILE A 842 0.74 12.55 -0.22
N LEU A 843 -0.31 11.84 -0.62
CA LEU A 843 -0.22 10.59 -1.35
C LEU A 843 -0.19 10.91 -2.84
N LEU A 844 0.87 10.47 -3.49
CA LEU A 844 1.00 10.49 -4.94
C LEU A 844 0.93 9.06 -5.46
N ALA A 845 0.29 8.88 -6.59
CA ALA A 845 0.37 7.63 -7.34
C ALA A 845 1.85 7.34 -7.67
N SER A 846 2.30 6.13 -7.33
CA SER A 846 3.55 5.59 -7.87
C SER A 846 3.30 4.91 -9.23
N ARG A 847 4.37 4.47 -9.87
CA ARG A 847 4.34 3.80 -11.17
C ARG A 847 3.69 2.41 -11.15
N GLU A 848 3.59 1.80 -9.97
CA GLU A 848 2.90 0.52 -9.69
C GLU A 848 1.36 0.69 -9.69
N SER A 849 0.87 1.93 -9.66
CA SER A 849 -0.56 2.25 -9.57
C SER A 849 -1.27 2.27 -10.94
N SER A 850 -2.60 2.36 -10.92
CA SER A 850 -3.42 2.49 -12.13
C SER A 850 -3.38 3.86 -12.81
N ASN A 851 -2.85 4.90 -12.13
CA ASN A 851 -2.69 6.25 -12.66
C ASN A 851 -1.23 6.69 -12.48
N PRO A 852 -0.26 6.02 -13.14
CA PRO A 852 1.15 6.25 -12.88
C PRO A 852 1.58 7.68 -13.25
N PRO A 853 2.69 8.17 -12.67
CA PRO A 853 3.37 9.37 -13.14
C PRO A 853 3.66 9.34 -14.64
N GLN A 854 3.57 10.48 -15.31
CA GLN A 854 3.85 10.64 -16.73
C GLN A 854 4.79 11.82 -16.94
N LEU A 855 5.76 11.67 -17.84
CA LEU A 855 6.52 12.79 -18.39
C LEU A 855 6.13 12.97 -19.85
N ILE A 856 5.39 14.04 -20.15
CA ILE A 856 4.95 14.38 -21.51
C ILE A 856 5.97 15.36 -22.09
N VAL A 857 6.47 15.11 -23.30
CA VAL A 857 7.48 15.95 -23.96
C VAL A 857 7.05 16.26 -25.39
N GLU A 858 6.99 17.54 -25.73
CA GLU A 858 6.69 18.02 -27.08
C GLU A 858 7.97 18.54 -27.75
N THR A 859 8.13 18.27 -29.04
CA THR A 859 9.29 18.71 -29.82
C THR A 859 8.91 19.71 -30.88
N ALA A 860 9.73 20.74 -31.10
CA ALA A 860 9.51 21.66 -32.23
C ALA A 860 9.95 21.02 -33.56
N GLY A 861 9.06 21.04 -34.55
CA GLY A 861 9.39 20.59 -35.92
C GLY A 861 10.53 21.41 -36.54
N SER A 862 11.43 20.75 -37.28
CA SER A 862 12.70 21.33 -37.76
C SER A 862 12.55 22.32 -38.94
N GLY A 863 11.92 23.46 -38.69
CA GLY A 863 11.89 24.61 -39.60
C GLY A 863 13.20 25.40 -39.58
N GLY A 864 14.01 25.30 -40.64
CA GLY A 864 15.22 26.11 -40.80
C GLY A 864 14.93 27.63 -40.94
N PRO A 865 15.85 28.51 -40.49
CA PRO A 865 15.58 29.95 -40.38
C PRO A 865 15.46 30.64 -41.75
N THR A 866 14.43 31.48 -41.90
CA THR A 866 14.27 32.42 -43.03
C THR A 866 14.21 33.86 -42.51
N ALA A 867 14.84 34.79 -43.23
CA ALA A 867 15.24 36.09 -42.70
C ALA A 867 14.11 37.15 -42.58
N THR A 868 14.25 38.00 -41.55
CA THR A 868 13.38 39.14 -41.20
C THR A 868 13.52 40.33 -42.16
N PRO A 869 12.40 40.97 -42.57
CA PRO A 869 12.38 42.37 -42.99
C PRO A 869 11.59 43.29 -42.03
N THR A 870 12.16 44.47 -41.79
CA THR A 870 11.67 45.56 -40.91
C THR A 870 10.35 46.20 -41.37
N ALA A 871 9.56 46.75 -40.43
CA ALA A 871 8.40 47.61 -40.72
C ALA A 871 8.41 48.93 -39.92
N THR A 872 7.83 49.98 -40.50
CA THR A 872 7.74 51.37 -39.98
C THR A 872 6.26 51.81 -39.87
N ALA A 873 5.98 52.90 -39.13
CA ALA A 873 4.72 53.13 -38.39
C ALA A 873 3.56 53.93 -39.05
N SER A 874 2.39 53.88 -38.37
CA SER A 874 1.30 54.90 -38.29
C SER A 874 0.31 55.03 -39.48
N PRO A 875 -0.88 55.68 -39.36
CA PRO A 875 -1.50 56.37 -38.19
C PRO A 875 -3.04 56.14 -37.94
N THR A 876 -3.57 56.84 -36.92
CA THR A 876 -4.97 56.93 -36.39
C THR A 876 -6.02 57.58 -37.32
N PRO A 877 -7.35 57.48 -37.06
CA PRO A 877 -8.09 58.62 -36.42
C PRO A 877 -9.43 58.37 -35.63
N VAL A 878 -9.58 59.08 -34.50
CA VAL A 878 -10.73 59.90 -33.95
C VAL A 878 -12.22 59.40 -33.88
N GLY A 879 -12.89 59.60 -32.72
CA GLY A 879 -14.33 59.32 -32.41
C GLY A 879 -15.35 60.46 -32.71
N PRO A 880 -16.62 60.47 -32.19
CA PRO A 880 -16.92 60.97 -30.80
C PRO A 880 -18.25 60.51 -30.06
N THR A 881 -18.23 60.47 -28.69
CA THR A 881 -19.03 61.22 -27.65
C THR A 881 -20.59 61.44 -27.78
N PRO A 882 -21.43 61.70 -26.71
CA PRO A 882 -21.58 61.23 -25.28
C PRO A 882 -23.06 60.86 -24.86
N THR A 883 -23.35 60.66 -23.53
CA THR A 883 -24.52 61.17 -22.69
C THR A 883 -24.56 60.38 -21.34
N VAL A 884 -24.12 60.88 -20.16
CA VAL A 884 -24.80 61.75 -19.14
C VAL A 884 -25.97 61.05 -18.36
N THR A 885 -26.21 61.07 -17.03
CA THR A 885 -25.49 61.41 -15.74
C THR A 885 -26.46 61.13 -14.54
N ASN A 886 -26.02 60.78 -13.30
CA ASN A 886 -26.60 61.24 -11.98
C ASN A 886 -25.99 60.59 -10.69
N THR A 887 -24.88 61.16 -10.18
CA THR A 887 -24.65 61.82 -8.85
C THR A 887 -25.67 61.65 -7.67
N PRO A 888 -25.31 61.89 -6.37
CA PRO A 888 -24.30 61.27 -5.49
C PRO A 888 -24.82 60.99 -4.03
N THR A 889 -23.95 60.63 -3.06
CA THR A 889 -24.06 61.04 -1.63
C THR A 889 -22.67 61.17 -0.98
N ALA A 890 -22.51 62.09 -0.03
CA ALA A 890 -21.24 62.67 0.48
C ALA A 890 -20.72 61.98 1.77
N THR A 891 -19.41 61.71 1.97
CA THR A 891 -18.26 62.57 2.38
C THR A 891 -18.13 62.85 3.89
N ALA A 892 -16.99 62.43 4.48
CA ALA A 892 -16.10 63.18 5.43
C ALA A 892 -15.11 62.25 6.18
N THR A 893 -13.91 62.61 6.67
CA THR A 893 -12.91 63.63 6.26
C THR A 893 -11.53 63.28 6.86
N VAL A 894 -10.54 62.99 6.01
CA VAL A 894 -9.07 63.30 6.06
C VAL A 894 -8.31 63.38 7.40
N THR A 895 -7.20 62.63 7.49
CA THR A 895 -5.87 63.17 7.85
C THR A 895 -4.88 62.75 6.75
N ALA A 896 -3.97 63.62 6.33
CA ALA A 896 -3.14 63.42 5.12
C ALA A 896 -1.72 62.92 5.42
N SER A 897 -1.20 62.05 4.55
CA SER A 897 0.23 61.79 4.32
C SER A 897 0.61 62.40 2.95
N PRO A 898 1.85 62.84 2.70
CA PRO A 898 2.14 63.80 1.63
C PRO A 898 2.05 63.19 0.24
N THR A 899 1.28 63.82 -0.64
CA THR A 899 1.29 63.51 -2.08
C THR A 899 2.56 64.11 -2.71
N PRO A 900 3.41 63.32 -3.39
CA PRO A 900 4.48 63.88 -4.22
C PRO A 900 3.89 64.78 -5.31
N GLY A 901 4.46 65.96 -5.49
CA GLY A 901 4.07 66.86 -6.58
C GLY A 901 4.44 66.28 -7.95
N PRO A 902 3.79 66.73 -9.04
CA PRO A 902 4.09 66.24 -10.39
C PRO A 902 5.49 66.70 -10.83
N GLY A 903 6.49 65.84 -10.66
CA GLY A 903 7.89 66.12 -11.00
C GLY A 903 8.92 65.06 -10.61
N GLY A 904 8.62 64.19 -9.63
CA GLY A 904 9.51 63.09 -9.24
C GLY A 904 9.42 61.87 -10.18
N SER A 905 10.55 61.19 -10.42
CA SER A 905 10.58 59.92 -11.14
C SER A 905 10.17 58.77 -10.22
N THR A 906 9.56 57.72 -10.79
CA THR A 906 9.19 56.49 -10.09
C THR A 906 10.02 55.33 -10.62
N PHE A 907 10.63 54.59 -9.71
CA PHE A 907 11.46 53.42 -9.99
C PHE A 907 10.87 52.21 -9.25
N THR A 908 10.82 51.06 -9.91
CA THR A 908 10.39 49.79 -9.30
C THR A 908 11.56 48.82 -9.36
N PHE A 909 11.92 48.25 -8.21
CA PHE A 909 12.98 47.24 -8.07
C PHE A 909 12.35 45.94 -7.58
N THR A 910 12.61 44.82 -8.26
CA THR A 910 12.30 43.49 -7.72
C THR A 910 13.30 43.13 -6.62
N SER A 911 12.94 42.18 -5.75
CA SER A 911 13.92 41.55 -4.85
C SER A 911 15.07 40.93 -5.66
N SER A 912 16.28 41.00 -5.11
CA SER A 912 17.50 40.37 -5.63
C SER A 912 17.89 39.11 -4.86
N ASP A 913 17.41 39.00 -3.63
CA ASP A 913 17.38 37.80 -2.80
C ASP A 913 16.11 37.86 -1.96
N ASP A 914 15.40 36.76 -1.79
CA ASP A 914 14.43 36.56 -0.73
C ASP A 914 14.46 35.12 -0.18
N ALA A 915 14.01 34.93 1.06
CA ALA A 915 13.99 33.63 1.71
C ALA A 915 13.10 33.61 2.95
N ILE A 916 12.45 32.48 3.19
CA ILE A 916 11.79 32.14 4.46
C ILE A 916 12.79 31.43 5.41
N VAL A 917 12.67 31.64 6.72
CA VAL A 917 13.37 30.88 7.77
C VAL A 917 12.39 30.46 8.87
N LEU A 918 12.61 29.27 9.45
CA LEU A 918 11.69 28.65 10.41
C LEU A 918 12.43 28.14 11.65
N SER A 919 11.95 28.53 12.84
CA SER A 919 12.53 28.16 14.13
C SER A 919 12.52 26.66 14.43
N ASN A 920 11.51 25.93 13.92
CA ASN A 920 11.39 24.48 14.05
C ASN A 920 12.19 23.69 12.98
N ARG A 921 12.78 24.36 11.97
CA ARG A 921 13.65 23.75 10.94
C ARG A 921 14.97 24.52 10.83
N PRO A 922 15.76 24.63 11.93
CA PRO A 922 16.64 25.77 12.11
C PRO A 922 17.93 25.78 11.25
N THR A 923 18.23 24.67 10.57
CA THR A 923 19.40 24.49 9.68
C THR A 923 19.04 24.44 8.20
N SER A 924 17.76 24.59 7.85
CA SER A 924 17.27 24.52 6.47
C SER A 924 17.27 25.90 5.81
N SER A 925 17.56 25.93 4.51
CA SER A 925 17.54 27.13 3.66
C SER A 925 16.42 27.01 2.63
N TYR A 926 15.74 28.12 2.35
CA TYR A 926 14.51 28.14 1.54
C TYR A 926 14.46 29.28 0.52
N GLY A 927 15.58 29.96 0.22
CA GLY A 927 15.61 31.04 -0.77
C GLY A 927 15.62 30.57 -2.22
N ALA A 928 14.71 29.67 -2.54
CA ALA A 928 14.23 29.30 -3.87
C ALA A 928 12.77 28.80 -3.80
N ALA A 929 12.11 28.95 -2.65
CA ALA A 929 10.71 28.59 -2.46
C ALA A 929 9.85 29.70 -3.07
N THR A 930 8.82 29.31 -3.83
CA THR A 930 7.84 30.21 -4.46
C THR A 930 6.98 31.00 -3.45
N ILE A 931 7.16 30.76 -2.15
CA ILE A 931 6.42 31.39 -1.06
C ILE A 931 7.34 32.01 -0.01
N LEU A 932 6.89 33.15 0.50
CA LEU A 932 7.34 33.75 1.74
C LEU A 932 6.24 33.62 2.80
N SER A 933 6.58 33.74 4.09
CA SER A 933 5.62 33.56 5.18
C SER A 933 6.04 34.27 6.47
N THR A 934 5.05 34.53 7.34
CA THR A 934 5.25 34.93 8.74
C THR A 934 4.30 34.16 9.64
N ASP A 935 4.77 33.74 10.83
CA ASP A 935 4.00 33.06 11.88
C ASP A 935 4.69 33.24 13.24
N ASP A 936 3.95 33.14 14.35
CA ASP A 936 4.47 33.34 15.71
C ASP A 936 4.74 32.02 16.47
N ALA A 937 4.08 30.92 16.09
CA ALA A 937 4.25 29.61 16.70
C ALA A 937 4.07 28.44 15.70
N PRO A 938 5.13 27.97 15.02
CA PRO A 938 6.54 28.33 15.20
C PRO A 938 6.87 29.74 14.71
N ASP A 939 7.94 30.34 15.24
CA ASP A 939 8.49 31.61 14.73
C ASP A 939 8.98 31.37 13.28
N ILE A 940 8.30 32.02 12.33
CA ILE A 940 8.58 32.02 10.90
C ILE A 940 8.76 33.47 10.45
N ARG A 941 9.83 33.71 9.69
CA ARG A 941 10.22 35.04 9.20
C ARG A 941 10.60 34.96 7.74
N SER A 942 10.40 36.04 7.01
CA SER A 942 10.89 36.17 5.63
C SER A 942 11.85 37.33 5.50
N TYR A 943 12.90 37.16 4.72
CA TYR A 943 13.94 38.15 4.46
C TYR A 943 13.86 38.55 2.99
N LEU A 944 13.99 39.85 2.72
CA LEU A 944 13.95 40.46 1.40
C LEU A 944 15.20 41.31 1.20
N LYS A 945 15.76 41.34 0.00
CA LYS A 945 16.87 42.22 -0.36
C LYS A 945 16.59 42.91 -1.68
N PHE A 946 16.89 44.20 -1.76
CA PHE A 946 16.74 45.00 -2.97
C PHE A 946 18.06 45.71 -3.32
N ASN A 947 18.40 45.74 -4.61
CA ASN A 947 19.49 46.54 -5.15
C ASN A 947 18.93 47.79 -5.83
N VAL A 948 18.81 48.87 -5.06
CA VAL A 948 18.35 50.19 -5.54
C VAL A 948 19.50 50.87 -6.24
N ALA A 949 19.34 51.23 -7.51
CA ALA A 949 20.37 51.89 -8.31
C ALA A 949 19.78 52.76 -9.42
N GLY A 950 20.45 53.87 -9.73
CA GLY A 950 20.08 54.75 -10.83
C GLY A 950 18.99 55.76 -10.49
N LEU A 951 18.75 56.05 -9.21
CA LEU A 951 17.86 57.14 -8.79
C LEU A 951 18.39 58.49 -9.30
N ASP A 952 17.48 59.33 -9.80
CA ASP A 952 17.80 60.64 -10.38
C ASP A 952 17.69 61.82 -9.39
N GLY A 953 17.28 61.56 -8.16
CA GLY A 953 17.12 62.53 -7.07
C GLY A 953 17.13 61.86 -5.69
N SER A 954 16.98 62.64 -4.62
CA SER A 954 16.84 62.09 -3.26
C SER A 954 15.51 61.37 -3.11
N VAL A 955 15.47 60.24 -2.37
CA VAL A 955 14.22 59.51 -2.07
C VAL A 955 13.21 60.44 -1.39
N ALA A 956 12.03 60.57 -1.99
CA ALA A 956 10.88 61.28 -1.43
C ALA A 956 9.90 60.32 -0.73
N SER A 957 9.74 59.11 -1.26
CA SER A 957 9.04 57.99 -0.62
C SER A 957 9.56 56.65 -1.14
N ALA A 958 9.52 55.62 -0.31
CA ALA A 958 9.75 54.23 -0.72
C ALA A 958 8.68 53.31 -0.12
N THR A 959 8.09 52.47 -0.96
CA THR A 959 6.97 51.59 -0.62
C THR A 959 7.31 50.16 -1.00
N LEU A 960 7.30 49.26 -0.02
CA LEU A 960 7.39 47.82 -0.25
C LEU A 960 6.00 47.29 -0.63
N ARG A 961 5.91 46.56 -1.73
CA ARG A 961 4.70 45.86 -2.18
C ARG A 961 4.96 44.35 -2.07
N VAL A 962 4.10 43.65 -1.35
CA VAL A 962 4.11 42.18 -1.27
C VAL A 962 2.73 41.64 -1.66
N PHE A 963 2.69 40.56 -2.42
CA PHE A 963 1.43 39.93 -2.83
C PHE A 963 1.04 38.84 -1.83
N VAL A 964 0.02 39.10 -1.02
CA VAL A 964 -0.50 38.17 -0.01
C VAL A 964 -1.38 37.12 -0.69
N THR A 965 -1.02 35.85 -0.59
CA THR A 965 -1.86 34.74 -1.06
C THR A 965 -2.80 34.24 0.03
N THR A 966 -2.33 34.19 1.29
CA THR A 966 -3.15 33.86 2.46
C THR A 966 -2.95 34.89 3.57
N ALA A 967 -4.04 35.54 3.98
CA ALA A 967 -4.07 36.52 5.06
C ALA A 967 -4.64 35.89 6.34
N ALA A 968 -3.86 35.88 7.43
CA ALA A 968 -4.28 35.38 8.73
C ALA A 968 -4.19 36.45 9.84
N ALA A 969 -3.10 37.21 9.87
CA ALA A 969 -2.84 38.24 10.88
C ALA A 969 -2.00 39.40 10.30
N PRO A 970 -1.98 40.59 10.92
CA PRO A 970 -1.01 41.62 10.58
C PRO A 970 0.44 41.12 10.66
N PHE A 971 1.32 41.75 9.88
CA PHE A 971 2.76 41.53 9.89
C PHE A 971 3.53 42.85 9.86
N GLU A 972 4.66 42.88 10.57
CA GLU A 972 5.59 44.01 10.61
C GLU A 972 6.70 43.86 9.57
N VAL A 973 7.21 45.00 9.09
CA VAL A 973 8.42 45.08 8.27
C VAL A 973 9.54 45.70 9.12
N ALA A 974 10.64 44.98 9.31
CA ALA A 974 11.79 45.41 10.10
C ALA A 974 13.05 45.61 9.25
N GLU A 975 13.95 46.49 9.69
CA GLU A 975 15.25 46.72 9.04
C GLU A 975 16.18 45.52 9.27
N VAL A 976 16.95 45.13 8.26
CA VAL A 976 18.02 44.14 8.40
C VAL A 976 19.36 44.78 8.02
N ALA A 977 20.19 45.06 9.03
CA ALA A 977 21.43 45.82 8.86
C ALA A 977 22.57 45.05 8.18
N ASP A 978 22.50 43.71 8.14
CA ASP A 978 23.47 42.87 7.43
C ASP A 978 22.93 42.50 6.05
N ASN A 979 23.61 42.96 5.00
CA ASN A 979 23.30 42.64 3.60
C ASN A 979 24.08 41.42 3.07
N GLY A 980 24.93 40.80 3.89
CA GLY A 980 25.88 39.74 3.50
C GLY A 980 25.29 38.32 3.42
N TRP A 981 24.04 38.13 3.82
CA TRP A 981 23.30 36.88 3.60
C TRP A 981 23.01 36.65 2.10
N SER A 982 22.63 35.44 1.71
CA SER A 982 22.13 35.15 0.36
C SER A 982 20.96 34.17 0.41
N GLN A 983 20.04 34.26 -0.56
CA GLN A 983 18.85 33.40 -0.61
C GLN A 983 19.22 31.91 -0.54
N GLY A 984 20.27 31.48 -1.25
CA GLY A 984 20.72 30.08 -1.26
C GLY A 984 21.41 29.56 0.01
N SER A 985 21.68 30.39 1.04
CA SER A 985 22.45 29.94 2.22
C SER A 985 21.93 30.44 3.59
N ILE A 986 20.87 31.25 3.60
CA ILE A 986 20.24 31.71 4.84
C ILE A 986 19.38 30.61 5.46
N THR A 987 19.61 30.35 6.74
CA THR A 987 18.86 29.39 7.58
C THR A 987 18.42 30.12 8.84
N TYR A 988 17.49 29.60 9.64
CA TYR A 988 17.11 30.27 10.90
C TYR A 988 18.31 30.49 11.84
N ASN A 989 19.25 29.54 11.91
CA ASN A 989 20.48 29.66 12.69
C ASN A 989 21.50 30.67 12.13
N THR A 990 21.43 30.98 10.83
CA THR A 990 22.34 31.91 10.13
C THR A 990 21.66 33.21 9.70
N ALA A 991 20.37 33.38 10.04
CA ALA A 991 19.57 34.54 9.67
C ALA A 991 20.10 35.80 10.36
N PRO A 992 20.27 36.92 9.62
CA PRO A 992 20.60 38.20 10.21
C PRO A 992 19.64 38.61 11.33
N ALA A 993 20.18 39.22 12.38
CA ALA A 993 19.36 39.81 13.43
C ALA A 993 18.50 40.95 12.85
N THR A 994 17.20 40.91 13.12
CA THR A 994 16.25 41.95 12.72
C THR A 994 16.35 43.16 13.65
N GLY A 995 16.33 44.35 13.07
CA GLY A 995 16.33 45.62 13.77
C GLY A 995 14.95 46.01 14.32
N ALA A 996 14.73 47.31 14.49
CA ALA A 996 13.41 47.82 14.87
C ALA A 996 12.41 47.66 13.70
N ALA A 997 11.12 47.51 14.05
CA ALA A 997 10.04 47.62 13.08
C ALA A 997 10.05 49.02 12.45
N ILE A 998 10.02 49.04 11.12
CA ILE A 998 9.91 50.24 10.28
C ILE A 998 8.45 50.68 10.25
N ASN A 999 7.55 49.72 9.97
CA ASN A 999 6.11 49.93 9.85
C ASN A 999 5.35 48.59 9.92
N ASP A 1000 4.03 48.65 10.02
CA ASP A 1000 3.12 47.49 10.06
C ASP A 1000 2.17 47.51 8.85
N SER A 1001 1.74 46.33 8.41
CA SER A 1001 0.82 46.14 7.27
C SER A 1001 -0.65 46.46 7.59
N GLY A 1002 -1.02 46.58 8.86
CA GLY A 1002 -2.40 46.75 9.31
C GLY A 1002 -3.25 45.49 9.09
N ALA A 1003 -4.57 45.69 8.98
CA ALA A 1003 -5.48 44.58 8.66
C ALA A 1003 -5.39 44.23 7.16
N ILE A 1004 -4.87 43.04 6.87
CA ILE A 1004 -4.61 42.55 5.51
C ILE A 1004 -5.71 41.66 4.94
N ASN A 1005 -5.74 41.56 3.61
CA ASN A 1005 -6.53 40.60 2.82
C ASN A 1005 -5.62 40.03 1.72
N SER A 1006 -6.06 39.01 0.99
CA SER A 1006 -5.34 38.50 -0.18
C SER A 1006 -5.21 39.56 -1.29
N GLY A 1007 -4.04 39.65 -1.92
CA GLY A 1007 -3.68 40.63 -2.96
C GLY A 1007 -2.47 41.47 -2.59
N TRP A 1008 -2.17 42.49 -3.39
CA TRP A 1008 -1.07 43.44 -3.10
C TRP A 1008 -1.33 44.23 -1.81
N VAL A 1009 -0.40 44.12 -0.87
CA VAL A 1009 -0.30 44.96 0.34
C VAL A 1009 0.91 45.87 0.20
N GLU A 1010 0.73 47.15 0.52
CA GLU A 1010 1.73 48.20 0.35
C GLU A 1010 2.12 48.79 1.72
N ILE A 1011 3.40 48.76 2.05
CA ILE A 1011 3.95 49.23 3.33
C ILE A 1011 4.95 50.36 3.06
N ASP A 1012 4.76 51.50 3.73
CA ASP A 1012 5.72 52.62 3.67
C ASP A 1012 7.00 52.24 4.43
N VAL A 1013 8.11 52.17 3.70
CA VAL A 1013 9.48 51.85 4.18
C VAL A 1013 10.45 53.00 3.91
N THR A 1014 9.95 54.22 3.69
CA THR A 1014 10.73 55.42 3.32
C THR A 1014 11.90 55.68 4.27
N SER A 1015 11.78 55.39 5.56
CA SER A 1015 12.87 55.59 6.53
C SER A 1015 14.05 54.62 6.40
N ALA A 1016 13.88 53.49 5.71
CA ALA A 1016 14.94 52.50 5.48
C ALA A 1016 15.70 52.73 4.16
N ILE A 1017 15.08 53.36 3.16
CA ILE A 1017 15.64 53.53 1.81
C ILE A 1017 16.16 54.95 1.64
N SER A 1018 17.48 55.14 1.75
CA SER A 1018 18.11 56.48 1.79
C SER A 1018 18.70 56.96 0.45
N GLY A 1019 18.72 56.13 -0.58
CA GLY A 1019 19.31 56.42 -1.90
C GLY A 1019 19.67 55.14 -2.65
N ASP A 1020 20.58 55.24 -3.61
CA ASP A 1020 21.20 54.07 -4.26
C ASP A 1020 21.97 53.23 -3.24
N GLY A 1021 21.76 51.90 -3.24
CA GLY A 1021 22.38 50.95 -2.33
C GLY A 1021 21.68 49.58 -2.30
N THR A 1022 22.27 48.65 -1.55
CA THR A 1022 21.64 47.37 -1.21
C THR A 1022 20.93 47.51 0.14
N PHE A 1023 19.66 47.12 0.21
CA PHE A 1023 18.83 47.21 1.41
C PHE A 1023 18.19 45.86 1.72
N SER A 1024 18.33 45.37 2.95
CA SER A 1024 17.65 44.16 3.43
C SER A 1024 16.53 44.52 4.40
N LEU A 1025 15.40 43.83 4.28
CA LEU A 1025 14.21 43.96 5.12
C LEU A 1025 13.80 42.56 5.62
N ALA A 1026 13.06 42.50 6.73
CA ALA A 1026 12.42 41.27 7.18
C ALA A 1026 10.92 41.47 7.42
N LEU A 1027 10.12 40.48 7.05
CA LEU A 1027 8.72 40.34 7.41
C LEU A 1027 8.64 39.51 8.70
N LEU A 1028 7.91 40.01 9.69
CA LEU A 1028 7.74 39.41 11.02
C LEU A 1028 6.25 39.28 11.37
N ALA A 1029 5.86 38.23 12.11
CA ALA A 1029 4.47 38.08 12.56
C ALA A 1029 4.09 39.16 13.58
N ASN A 1030 2.92 39.79 13.41
CA ASN A 1030 2.34 40.75 14.36
C ASN A 1030 0.93 40.30 14.80
N GLY A 1031 0.82 39.02 15.16
CA GLY A 1031 -0.40 38.36 15.58
C GLY A 1031 -0.27 36.85 15.43
N THR A 1032 -1.30 36.13 15.90
CA THR A 1032 -1.35 34.66 15.82
C THR A 1032 -1.92 34.20 14.48
N GLY A 1033 -1.19 33.33 13.78
CA GLY A 1033 -1.63 32.69 12.54
C GLY A 1033 -0.77 33.04 11.32
N ARG A 1034 -0.56 32.02 10.48
CA ARG A 1034 0.39 32.06 9.36
C ARG A 1034 -0.09 32.85 8.15
N ASN A 1035 0.68 33.86 7.75
CA ASN A 1035 0.52 34.53 6.47
C ASN A 1035 1.36 33.86 5.38
N LEU A 1036 0.89 33.93 4.13
CA LEU A 1036 1.64 33.50 2.94
C LEU A 1036 1.69 34.63 1.91
N PHE A 1037 2.85 34.79 1.28
CA PHE A 1037 3.12 35.78 0.23
C PHE A 1037 3.82 35.10 -0.95
N ASP A 1038 3.68 35.65 -2.14
CA ASP A 1038 4.48 35.30 -3.32
C ASP A 1038 5.95 35.73 -3.13
N SER A 1039 6.90 34.91 -3.59
CA SER A 1039 8.35 35.22 -3.63
C SER A 1039 8.84 35.72 -4.99
N ALA A 1040 10.11 36.10 -5.09
CA ALA A 1040 10.80 36.49 -6.33
C ALA A 1040 10.73 35.44 -7.45
N GLU A 1041 10.60 34.16 -7.11
CA GLU A 1041 10.47 33.05 -8.06
C GLU A 1041 9.09 33.01 -8.77
N THR A 1042 8.14 33.88 -8.39
CA THR A 1042 6.79 33.93 -8.95
C THR A 1042 6.54 35.13 -9.87
N GLY A 1043 5.36 35.16 -10.50
CA GLY A 1043 4.89 36.30 -11.30
C GLY A 1043 4.50 37.56 -10.51
N ASN A 1044 4.38 37.51 -9.17
CA ASN A 1044 4.03 38.67 -8.32
C ASN A 1044 5.01 38.87 -7.15
N GLY A 1045 6.29 38.53 -7.34
CA GLY A 1045 7.30 38.65 -6.30
C GLY A 1045 7.47 40.07 -5.73
N PRO A 1046 8.11 40.21 -4.55
CA PRO A 1046 8.20 41.48 -3.83
C PRO A 1046 8.81 42.62 -4.65
N GLU A 1047 8.14 43.78 -4.63
CA GLU A 1047 8.59 45.00 -5.31
C GLU A 1047 8.89 46.12 -4.32
N LEU A 1048 9.97 46.85 -4.54
CA LEU A 1048 10.27 48.12 -3.86
C LEU A 1048 10.06 49.27 -4.84
N VAL A 1049 9.04 50.09 -4.61
CA VAL A 1049 8.72 51.27 -5.42
C VAL A 1049 9.29 52.51 -4.76
N VAL A 1050 10.21 53.20 -5.44
CA VAL A 1050 10.88 54.41 -4.94
C VAL A 1050 10.50 55.60 -5.81
N VAL A 1051 10.07 56.70 -5.18
CA VAL A 1051 9.80 57.98 -5.83
C VAL A 1051 10.88 58.99 -5.42
N THR A 1052 11.50 59.65 -6.38
CA THR A 1052 12.50 60.70 -6.13
C THR A 1052 11.87 62.08 -5.96
N ALA A 1053 12.54 62.97 -5.25
CA ALA A 1053 12.18 64.39 -5.21
C ALA A 1053 12.60 65.09 -6.52
N PRO A 1054 11.84 66.11 -7.00
CA PRO A 1054 12.17 66.89 -8.21
C PRO A 1054 13.44 67.75 -8.11
#